data_AF-A0A2I0QAD2-F1
#
_entry.id   AF-A0A2I0QAD2-F1
#
_cell.length_a   1.000
_cell.length_b   1.000
_cell.length_c   1.000
_cell.angle_alpha   90.00
_cell.angle_beta   90.00
_cell.angle_gamma   90.00
#
_symmetry.space_group_name_H-M   'P 1'
#
loop_
_entity.id
_entity.type
_entity.pdbx_description
1 polymer ?
#
loop_
_entity_poly.entity_id
_entity_poly.type
_entity_poly.pdbx_seq_one_letter_code
_entity_poly.pdbx_strand_id
1 'polypeptide(L)'
;MKRFVIIFIFVISFFKIDLVAQNGAYDLIDSNNIYKVSLSEIDKKQIKPLSKLHLTQDQRTKILPLFVNNSHQIYFPWPFYQTGLECGQSTSIRQIFSYEICLKRGWTDINYNDDHKFPSHFVWNFCNDGINDGVLFLESWRIVKSAGTPSINDWGENLNIEQYTRWMSGYDKYYRAMQNRISEVCVIPTDTEEGILTLKHWLHNHLEDKSVGGLANFNAKFKYPDSQIPSGFPGAGKTIITSFTNDPDHAYTIIGYNDTIGWDYNGDQQLTNNLDINNDGKVDVRDWEKGCFIITHTSGPEWGDFGQTYLPYKIMATDYHQNGIWATSAFVVKVKDEVKPQLTLKSTLSYNQRNNLKISVGVSQDTNATIPDFVHEPSVFQNQGGNYFMQGGNSLEHLQIEFGIDLSPLLNHIEPNLPAKFFYIIHEKDPLKTGFGSINQFSILDYSNDIPIEIENNSTPKTIIDNHTTSLSIIHTLNFSKPQIIDSVLYCTINEPINQVLQATGGISEYRWEFTKEYYVAPISLSYPNGGSNILFNDIDEGYATIELPFRFPYFQDHFFKVHIISNGYIAFSQQDFYPFVYEDITKLQTTKMIAPFLADLKILSAKKVLGTQSITFIIKAKLKSQQYSDISYSVTLFQDGKITFQYGNLQYVGAPFYSGISNGDGNPIFYAPSQGKKDKDLRFTSFQYTPPLFIEGISLSNSGVLTGRLNKAQTYDFWVTCYDNNDIKTSKKITIASTNPPDLTITSYNWNTDECSMIQRGSLESIGFTVQNFSFSNRENTSLHYSIPNYHIYTNINEIDLGSFTPGETKTFQNGFSFYTHENIPMNEMIDIVWAILQNQDTISKGLFSFYIEDVDLDILSYNLKPSDEKTNQYHLSTSVHNIKNCDSKNLTFKLNIVGTPYKTIIAENSFNIIKGHDSESVHFVINDPQNLLSGGDYLCQLSIYANNIFIRKKEFTLYHDYTIIVNPNPSFDFVEVSSSNPLIKINNIQIYNTQGILQLDQNFNQNQILLDISSFKQGLYIMKIKSENSEIRTLKIIKIS
;
A
#
# COMPACT_ATOMS: atom_id res chain seq x y z
N MET A 1 -12.83 67.99 -5.52
CA MET A 1 -13.93 67.00 -5.45
C MET A 1 -14.12 66.19 -6.75
N LYS A 2 -14.33 66.81 -7.93
CA LYS A 2 -14.54 66.05 -9.19
C LYS A 2 -13.39 65.11 -9.62
N ARG A 3 -12.12 65.42 -9.32
CA ARG A 3 -10.98 64.52 -9.62
C ARG A 3 -10.87 63.30 -8.71
N PHE A 4 -11.34 63.38 -7.45
CA PHE A 4 -11.34 62.24 -6.52
C PHE A 4 -12.45 61.24 -6.86
N VAL A 5 -13.60 61.73 -7.32
CA VAL A 5 -14.73 60.88 -7.75
C VAL A 5 -14.39 60.11 -9.03
N ILE A 6 -13.63 60.70 -9.96
CA ILE A 6 -13.22 60.00 -11.19
C ILE A 6 -12.18 58.90 -10.91
N ILE A 7 -11.23 59.12 -9.98
CA ILE A 7 -10.27 58.08 -9.56
C ILE A 7 -10.98 56.97 -8.77
N PHE A 8 -11.95 57.31 -7.91
CA PHE A 8 -12.72 56.32 -7.17
C PHE A 8 -13.64 55.48 -8.08
N ILE A 9 -14.23 56.09 -9.11
CA ILE A 9 -15.01 55.36 -10.14
C ILE A 9 -14.09 54.51 -11.01
N PHE A 10 -12.89 54.97 -11.37
CA PHE A 10 -11.92 54.15 -12.12
C PHE A 10 -11.43 52.94 -11.32
N VAL A 11 -11.20 53.09 -10.01
CA VAL A 11 -10.81 51.98 -9.13
C VAL A 11 -11.98 50.99 -8.96
N ILE A 12 -13.21 51.46 -8.77
CA ILE A 12 -14.40 50.57 -8.72
C ILE A 12 -14.65 49.88 -10.07
N SER A 13 -14.39 50.54 -11.19
CA SER A 13 -14.51 49.95 -12.52
C SER A 13 -13.44 48.87 -12.78
N PHE A 14 -12.20 49.04 -12.29
CA PHE A 14 -11.19 47.98 -12.34
C PHE A 14 -11.56 46.78 -11.45
N PHE A 15 -12.00 47.03 -10.21
CA PHE A 15 -12.51 45.96 -9.34
C PHE A 15 -13.74 45.27 -9.91
N LYS A 16 -14.64 45.97 -10.61
CA LYS A 16 -15.77 45.36 -11.31
C LYS A 16 -15.38 44.59 -12.56
N ILE A 17 -14.34 44.99 -13.29
CA ILE A 17 -13.88 44.26 -14.48
C ILE A 17 -13.15 42.98 -14.05
N ASP A 18 -12.38 43.00 -12.95
CA ASP A 18 -11.81 41.78 -12.36
C ASP A 18 -12.90 40.86 -11.77
N LEU A 19 -13.92 41.40 -11.09
CA LEU A 19 -15.07 40.61 -10.62
C LEU A 19 -15.95 40.07 -11.76
N VAL A 20 -16.07 40.77 -12.89
CA VAL A 20 -16.87 40.30 -14.04
C VAL A 20 -16.07 39.31 -14.89
N ALA A 21 -14.74 39.43 -14.96
CA ALA A 21 -13.88 38.38 -15.51
C ALA A 21 -13.84 37.13 -14.61
N GLN A 22 -13.91 37.29 -13.29
CA GLN A 22 -14.01 36.19 -12.31
C GLN A 22 -15.39 35.52 -12.30
N ASN A 23 -16.49 36.26 -12.35
CA ASN A 23 -17.82 35.66 -12.51
C ASN A 23 -17.99 34.98 -13.88
N GLY A 24 -17.30 35.44 -14.92
CA GLY A 24 -17.24 34.75 -16.21
C GLY A 24 -16.54 33.38 -16.14
N ALA A 25 -15.59 33.19 -15.22
CA ALA A 25 -14.97 31.89 -14.97
C ALA A 25 -15.87 30.96 -14.14
N TYR A 26 -16.68 31.51 -13.21
CA TYR A 26 -17.65 30.72 -12.44
C TYR A 26 -18.92 30.36 -13.23
N ASP A 27 -19.39 31.21 -14.15
CA ASP A 27 -20.53 30.93 -15.03
C ASP A 27 -20.18 29.99 -16.20
N LEU A 28 -18.88 29.75 -16.47
CA LEU A 28 -18.41 28.72 -17.41
C LEU A 28 -18.17 27.35 -16.75
N ILE A 29 -18.26 27.25 -15.42
CA ILE A 29 -18.42 25.97 -14.72
C ILE A 29 -19.92 25.65 -14.71
N ASP A 30 -20.53 25.63 -15.90
CA ASP A 30 -21.88 25.12 -16.05
C ASP A 30 -21.85 23.62 -15.79
N SER A 31 -22.59 23.27 -14.75
CA SER A 31 -22.90 21.98 -14.12
C SER A 31 -23.28 20.80 -15.04
N ASN A 32 -23.10 20.85 -16.36
CA ASN A 32 -23.77 19.90 -17.26
C ASN A 32 -22.95 19.17 -18.33
N ASN A 33 -21.64 19.35 -18.52
CA ASN A 33 -20.87 18.45 -19.41
C ASN A 33 -19.34 18.64 -19.36
N ILE A 34 -18.67 18.21 -18.29
CA ILE A 34 -17.24 17.87 -18.34
C ILE A 34 -17.09 16.53 -17.62
N TYR A 35 -16.56 15.53 -18.32
CA TYR A 35 -16.25 14.22 -17.77
C TYR A 35 -15.22 14.38 -16.64
N LYS A 36 -15.70 14.56 -15.41
CA LYS A 36 -14.88 14.55 -14.19
C LYS A 36 -14.36 13.13 -14.01
N VAL A 37 -13.04 12.93 -14.02
CA VAL A 37 -12.45 11.70 -13.52
C VAL A 37 -12.48 11.78 -11.99
N SER A 38 -13.56 11.29 -11.40
CA SER A 38 -13.63 11.02 -9.95
C SER A 38 -12.54 10.01 -9.60
N LEU A 39 -11.82 10.24 -8.50
CA LEU A 39 -10.79 9.29 -8.06
C LEU A 39 -11.44 7.93 -7.74
N SER A 40 -10.89 6.89 -8.34
CA SER A 40 -11.44 5.55 -8.34
C SER A 40 -10.71 4.62 -7.37
N GLU A 41 -11.24 3.41 -7.21
CA GLU A 41 -10.52 2.30 -6.55
C GLU A 41 -9.23 1.89 -7.28
N ILE A 42 -9.12 2.19 -8.58
CA ILE A 42 -7.91 1.90 -9.37
C ILE A 42 -6.78 2.83 -8.93
N ASP A 43 -7.09 4.09 -8.67
CA ASP A 43 -6.10 5.11 -8.28
C ASP A 43 -5.49 4.81 -6.90
N LYS A 44 -6.21 4.09 -6.03
CA LYS A 44 -5.71 3.67 -4.71
C LYS A 44 -4.47 2.76 -4.82
N LYS A 45 -4.17 2.21 -6.00
CA LYS A 45 -2.95 1.42 -6.24
C LYS A 45 -1.67 2.24 -6.06
N GLN A 46 -1.72 3.54 -6.32
CA GLN A 46 -0.57 4.42 -6.12
C GLN A 46 -0.19 4.55 -4.63
N ILE A 47 -1.11 4.19 -3.71
CA ILE A 47 -0.89 4.22 -2.26
C ILE A 47 -0.12 3.00 -1.77
N LYS A 48 -0.36 1.83 -2.36
CA LYS A 48 0.22 0.54 -1.91
C LYS A 48 1.74 0.55 -1.72
N PRO A 49 2.56 1.13 -2.62
CA PRO A 49 4.01 1.14 -2.42
C PRO A 49 4.48 2.21 -1.42
N LEU A 50 3.59 3.08 -0.92
CA LEU A 50 3.96 4.13 0.02
C LEU A 50 4.19 3.56 1.42
N SER A 51 5.21 4.09 2.10
CA SER A 51 5.48 3.72 3.47
C SER A 51 4.38 4.24 4.40
N LYS A 52 3.85 3.35 5.24
CA LYS A 52 2.89 3.70 6.28
C LYS A 52 3.64 4.23 7.50
N LEU A 53 3.22 5.38 8.01
CA LEU A 53 3.72 5.87 9.29
C LEU A 53 2.89 5.28 10.43
N HIS A 54 3.59 4.91 11.49
CA HIS A 54 3.02 4.33 12.70
C HIS A 54 3.70 4.95 13.92
N LEU A 55 3.01 4.95 15.05
CA LEU A 55 3.59 5.37 16.32
C LEU A 55 4.52 4.29 16.86
N THR A 56 5.71 4.72 17.28
CA THR A 56 6.57 3.95 18.17
C THR A 56 5.92 3.81 19.56
N GLN A 57 6.34 2.82 20.35
CA GLN A 57 5.80 2.60 21.70
C GLN A 57 5.97 3.84 22.59
N ASP A 58 7.14 4.48 22.53
CA ASP A 58 7.42 5.69 23.30
C ASP A 58 6.47 6.82 22.92
N GLN A 59 6.18 7.00 21.63
CA GLN A 59 5.26 8.04 21.16
C GLN A 59 3.82 7.81 21.62
N ARG A 60 3.35 6.56 21.71
CA ARG A 60 1.99 6.23 22.22
C ARG A 60 1.75 6.73 23.64
N THR A 61 2.81 6.81 24.45
CA THR A 61 2.72 7.26 25.84
C THR A 61 2.79 8.78 26.00
N LYS A 62 3.07 9.52 24.92
CA LYS A 62 3.22 10.98 24.99
C LYS A 62 1.87 11.67 24.90
N ILE A 63 1.63 12.56 25.87
CA ILE A 63 0.45 13.41 25.89
C ILE A 63 0.63 14.54 24.86
N LEU A 64 -0.28 14.61 23.90
CA LEU A 64 -0.34 15.70 22.92
C LEU A 64 -1.12 16.92 23.45
N PRO A 65 -0.81 18.13 22.99
CA PRO A 65 -1.65 19.30 23.28
C PRO A 65 -3.06 19.11 22.68
N LEU A 66 -4.08 19.67 23.32
CA LEU A 66 -5.47 19.58 22.84
C LEU A 66 -5.73 20.35 21.54
N PHE A 67 -4.82 21.24 21.15
CA PHE A 67 -4.96 22.11 20.00
C PHE A 67 -3.60 22.40 19.35
N VAL A 68 -3.54 22.25 18.02
CA VAL A 68 -2.42 22.62 17.17
C VAL A 68 -2.96 23.29 15.91
N ASN A 69 -2.37 24.42 15.50
CA ASN A 69 -2.66 25.03 14.20
C ASN A 69 -1.36 25.56 13.58
N ASN A 70 -0.85 24.86 12.58
CA ASN A 70 0.41 25.20 11.90
C ASN A 70 0.28 26.42 10.98
N SER A 71 -0.92 26.96 10.74
CA SER A 71 -1.05 28.26 10.06
C SER A 71 -0.50 29.44 10.86
N HIS A 72 -0.28 29.27 12.17
CA HIS A 72 0.38 30.27 13.00
C HIS A 72 1.91 30.23 12.89
N GLN A 73 2.47 29.24 12.20
CA GLN A 73 3.92 29.15 12.00
C GLN A 73 4.35 30.11 10.89
N ILE A 74 5.55 30.67 11.05
CA ILE A 74 6.17 31.57 10.06
C ILE A 74 6.46 30.90 8.71
N TYR A 75 6.43 29.57 8.68
CA TYR A 75 6.62 28.74 7.49
C TYR A 75 5.34 28.56 6.66
N PHE A 76 4.18 28.99 7.17
CA PHE A 76 2.90 28.78 6.50
C PHE A 76 2.66 29.80 5.38
N PRO A 77 2.47 29.36 4.12
CA PRO A 77 2.07 30.25 3.05
C PRO A 77 0.63 30.71 3.26
N TRP A 78 0.38 32.01 3.10
CA TRP A 78 -0.95 32.61 3.24
C TRP A 78 -1.97 31.98 2.30
N PRO A 79 -3.27 31.98 2.67
CA PRO A 79 -4.33 31.50 1.79
C PRO A 79 -4.26 32.19 0.42
N PHE A 80 -4.35 31.39 -0.64
CA PHE A 80 -4.17 31.82 -2.02
C PHE A 80 -5.22 31.17 -2.93
N TYR A 81 -5.38 31.73 -4.12
CA TYR A 81 -6.28 31.21 -5.15
C TYR A 81 -5.49 30.32 -6.12
N GLN A 82 -5.97 29.10 -6.36
CA GLN A 82 -5.60 28.33 -7.55
C GLN A 82 -6.20 28.99 -8.80
N THR A 83 -5.59 28.77 -9.97
CA THR A 83 -5.97 29.46 -11.21
C THR A 83 -6.53 28.56 -12.29
N GLY A 84 -6.47 27.24 -12.14
CA GLY A 84 -7.06 26.23 -13.02
C GLY A 84 -7.60 25.03 -12.21
N LEU A 85 -7.54 23.83 -12.79
CA LEU A 85 -7.94 22.57 -12.13
C LEU A 85 -6.78 21.88 -11.40
N GLU A 86 -5.83 22.65 -10.88
CA GLU A 86 -4.59 22.20 -10.25
C GLU A 86 -4.67 22.10 -8.71
N CYS A 87 -5.85 21.74 -8.17
CA CYS A 87 -6.07 21.66 -6.72
C CYS A 87 -5.09 20.69 -6.02
N GLY A 88 -4.80 19.55 -6.67
CA GLY A 88 -3.80 18.59 -6.20
C GLY A 88 -2.41 19.21 -6.08
N GLN A 89 -1.98 19.99 -7.06
CA GLN A 89 -0.66 20.63 -7.11
C GLN A 89 -0.58 21.88 -6.24
N SER A 90 -1.70 22.58 -6.06
CA SER A 90 -1.81 23.72 -5.16
C SER A 90 -1.66 23.28 -3.69
N THR A 91 -2.36 22.21 -3.29
CA THR A 91 -2.22 21.65 -1.94
C THR A 91 -0.86 20.99 -1.74
N SER A 92 -0.42 20.11 -2.65
CA SER A 92 0.86 19.41 -2.52
C SER A 92 2.08 20.32 -2.66
N ILE A 93 2.21 21.05 -3.76
CA ILE A 93 3.44 21.81 -4.06
C ILE A 93 3.39 23.21 -3.48
N ARG A 94 2.38 24.01 -3.86
CA ARG A 94 2.34 25.42 -3.48
C ARG A 94 2.22 25.59 -1.96
N GLN A 95 1.47 24.72 -1.29
CA GLN A 95 1.26 24.77 0.14
C GLN A 95 2.20 23.85 0.93
N ILE A 96 2.06 22.52 0.82
CA ILE A 96 2.78 21.56 1.67
C ILE A 96 4.29 21.58 1.39
N PHE A 97 4.71 21.45 0.13
CA PHE A 97 6.14 21.41 -0.20
C PHE A 97 6.85 22.70 0.20
N SER A 98 6.24 23.86 -0.09
CA SER A 98 6.81 25.16 0.33
C SER A 98 6.94 25.26 1.86
N TYR A 99 5.93 24.82 2.62
CA TYR A 99 5.99 24.78 4.07
C TYR A 99 7.12 23.87 4.58
N GLU A 100 7.18 22.62 4.10
CA GLU A 100 8.14 21.62 4.58
C GLU A 100 9.58 22.02 4.23
N ILE A 101 9.83 22.57 3.03
CA ILE A 101 11.15 23.09 2.64
C ILE A 101 11.54 24.28 3.53
N CYS A 102 10.63 25.24 3.75
CA CYS A 102 10.92 26.39 4.61
C CYS A 102 11.23 25.95 6.05
N LEU A 103 10.46 24.99 6.59
CA LEU A 103 10.72 24.41 7.90
C LEU A 103 12.09 23.70 7.96
N LYS A 104 12.42 22.87 6.96
CA LYS A 104 13.70 22.14 6.91
C LYS A 104 14.90 23.06 6.76
N ARG A 105 14.78 24.15 5.98
CA ARG A 105 15.87 25.11 5.70
C ARG A 105 15.88 26.33 6.64
N GLY A 106 14.90 26.46 7.52
CA GLY A 106 14.77 27.59 8.44
C GLY A 106 14.43 28.92 7.76
N TRP A 107 13.74 28.89 6.62
CA TRP A 107 13.34 30.10 5.89
C TRP A 107 12.05 30.69 6.46
N THR A 108 12.09 31.94 6.91
CA THR A 108 11.01 32.53 7.75
C THR A 108 10.15 33.59 7.05
N ASP A 109 10.37 33.80 5.76
CA ASP A 109 9.83 34.90 4.95
C ASP A 109 9.06 34.39 3.72
N ILE A 110 8.54 33.15 3.78
CA ILE A 110 7.80 32.48 2.68
C ILE A 110 6.77 33.38 1.99
N ASN A 111 6.06 34.22 2.75
CA ASN A 111 5.01 35.08 2.20
C ASN A 111 5.52 36.30 1.42
N TYR A 112 6.80 36.64 1.53
CA TYR A 112 7.41 37.83 0.93
C TYR A 112 8.52 37.50 -0.07
N ASN A 113 8.95 36.24 -0.14
CA ASN A 113 10.06 35.80 -0.99
C ASN A 113 9.63 34.67 -1.93
N ASP A 114 9.62 34.96 -3.24
CA ASP A 114 9.22 34.00 -4.27
C ASP A 114 10.23 32.89 -4.52
N ASP A 115 11.48 33.01 -4.04
CA ASP A 115 12.44 31.90 -4.04
C ASP A 115 12.08 30.83 -2.99
N HIS A 116 11.30 31.19 -1.97
CA HIS A 116 10.91 30.28 -0.89
C HIS A 116 9.52 29.66 -1.11
N LYS A 117 8.94 29.86 -2.31
CA LYS A 117 7.66 29.25 -2.68
C LYS A 117 7.78 28.53 -4.02
N PHE A 118 7.03 27.44 -4.16
CA PHE A 118 7.08 26.60 -5.36
C PHE A 118 5.77 26.69 -6.17
N PRO A 119 5.81 26.70 -7.51
CA PRO A 119 4.64 26.82 -8.37
C PRO A 119 3.90 25.49 -8.51
N SER A 120 2.57 25.53 -8.53
CA SER A 120 1.74 24.36 -8.87
C SER A 120 1.94 23.91 -10.32
N HIS A 121 2.12 24.87 -11.24
CA HIS A 121 2.05 24.63 -12.68
C HIS A 121 3.23 23.82 -13.24
N PHE A 122 4.43 23.91 -12.66
CA PHE A 122 5.59 23.20 -13.20
C PHE A 122 5.35 21.69 -13.30
N VAL A 123 4.94 21.07 -12.19
CA VAL A 123 4.65 19.63 -12.18
C VAL A 123 3.30 19.31 -12.81
N TRP A 124 2.30 20.19 -12.68
CA TRP A 124 0.99 20.00 -13.27
C TRP A 124 1.07 19.85 -14.79
N ASN A 125 1.86 20.69 -15.45
CA ASN A 125 1.96 20.75 -16.90
C ASN A 125 2.69 19.55 -17.53
N PHE A 126 3.34 18.71 -16.72
CA PHE A 126 3.84 17.41 -17.17
C PHE A 126 2.76 16.32 -17.06
N CYS A 127 1.81 16.44 -16.13
CA CYS A 127 0.82 15.40 -15.83
C CYS A 127 -0.57 15.66 -16.43
N ASN A 128 -0.85 16.88 -16.90
CA ASN A 128 -2.19 17.31 -17.31
C ASN A 128 -2.49 17.11 -18.80
N ASP A 129 -1.65 16.37 -19.54
CA ASP A 129 -1.77 16.17 -21.00
C ASP A 129 -1.96 17.45 -21.83
N GLY A 130 -1.51 18.60 -21.32
CA GLY A 130 -1.67 19.89 -21.98
C GLY A 130 -3.12 20.37 -22.07
N ILE A 131 -3.97 19.91 -21.15
CA ILE A 131 -5.34 20.39 -20.94
C ILE A 131 -5.51 20.90 -19.50
N ASN A 132 -6.49 21.77 -19.29
CA ASN A 132 -6.85 22.23 -17.95
C ASN A 132 -7.67 21.15 -17.24
N ASP A 133 -7.01 20.14 -16.69
CA ASP A 133 -7.66 19.03 -15.99
C ASP A 133 -6.97 18.66 -14.66
N GLY A 134 -7.72 17.98 -13.79
CA GLY A 134 -7.26 17.56 -12.48
C GLY A 134 -6.24 16.44 -12.54
N VAL A 135 -5.20 16.54 -11.70
CA VAL A 135 -4.14 15.53 -11.58
C VAL A 135 -4.00 15.10 -10.12
N LEU A 136 -3.93 13.79 -9.88
CA LEU A 136 -3.66 13.25 -8.55
C LEU A 136 -2.30 13.71 -8.04
N PHE A 137 -2.27 14.33 -6.86
CA PHE A 137 -1.03 14.90 -6.30
C PHE A 137 0.11 13.89 -6.07
N LEU A 138 -0.19 12.59 -6.01
CA LEU A 138 0.83 11.54 -5.93
C LEU A 138 1.76 11.54 -7.16
N GLU A 139 1.24 11.89 -8.34
CA GLU A 139 2.05 12.03 -9.55
C GLU A 139 3.01 13.22 -9.47
N SER A 140 2.54 14.31 -8.89
CA SER A 140 3.35 15.50 -8.64
C SER A 140 4.53 15.19 -7.73
N TRP A 141 4.31 14.41 -6.67
CA TRP A 141 5.37 13.99 -5.78
C TRP A 141 6.40 13.07 -6.44
N ARG A 142 5.99 12.23 -7.39
CA ARG A 142 6.92 11.43 -8.20
C ARG A 142 7.85 12.33 -9.01
N ILE A 143 7.32 13.37 -9.64
CA ILE A 143 8.13 14.36 -10.36
C ILE A 143 9.08 15.09 -9.41
N VAL A 144 8.60 15.61 -8.28
CA VAL A 144 9.46 16.35 -7.32
C VAL A 144 10.56 15.45 -6.75
N LYS A 145 10.28 14.16 -6.52
CA LYS A 145 11.30 13.20 -6.07
C LYS A 145 12.38 12.96 -7.13
N SER A 146 11.99 12.87 -8.41
CA SER A 146 12.89 12.51 -9.51
C SER A 146 13.64 13.70 -10.12
N ALA A 147 12.96 14.82 -10.37
CA ALA A 147 13.48 15.96 -11.11
C ALA A 147 13.57 17.24 -10.27
N GLY A 148 12.83 17.30 -9.15
CA GLY A 148 12.67 18.50 -8.33
C GLY A 148 11.64 19.48 -8.90
N THR A 149 11.64 20.70 -8.38
CA THR A 149 10.71 21.77 -8.81
C THR A 149 11.36 23.16 -8.65
N PRO A 150 11.17 24.09 -9.61
CA PRO A 150 11.74 25.44 -9.54
C PRO A 150 11.01 26.28 -8.48
N SER A 151 11.62 27.37 -8.03
CA SER A 151 10.90 28.40 -7.28
C SER A 151 9.91 29.15 -8.17
N ILE A 152 9.02 29.96 -7.58
CA ILE A 152 8.17 30.86 -8.37
C ILE A 152 8.99 31.85 -9.16
N ASN A 153 10.08 32.36 -8.61
CA ASN A 153 10.96 33.30 -9.30
C ASN A 153 11.53 32.69 -10.59
N ASP A 154 12.00 31.43 -10.54
CA ASP A 154 12.51 30.72 -11.71
C ASP A 154 11.42 30.41 -12.75
N TRP A 155 10.24 30.02 -12.28
CA TRP A 155 9.08 29.77 -13.14
C TRP A 155 8.53 31.05 -13.79
N GLY A 156 8.49 32.15 -13.04
CA GLY A 156 7.85 33.43 -13.38
C GLY A 156 6.49 33.60 -12.69
N GLU A 157 6.26 34.79 -12.11
CA GLU A 157 5.16 35.12 -11.18
C GLU A 157 3.73 34.95 -11.73
N ASN A 158 3.54 34.85 -13.04
CA ASN A 158 2.23 34.78 -13.67
C ASN A 158 1.68 33.34 -13.64
N LEU A 159 1.23 32.83 -12.50
CA LEU A 159 0.39 31.63 -12.48
C LEU A 159 -1.01 32.03 -12.95
N ASN A 160 -1.36 31.69 -14.20
CA ASN A 160 -2.67 31.97 -14.77
C ASN A 160 -3.18 30.75 -15.52
N ILE A 161 -4.50 30.71 -15.77
CA ILE A 161 -5.14 29.55 -16.39
C ILE A 161 -4.56 29.23 -17.77
N GLU A 162 -4.09 30.20 -18.55
CA GLU A 162 -3.56 29.95 -19.91
C GLU A 162 -2.21 29.21 -19.92
N GLN A 163 -1.55 29.09 -18.76
CA GLN A 163 -0.25 28.45 -18.66
C GLN A 163 -0.29 26.93 -18.46
N TYR A 164 -1.46 26.26 -18.50
CA TYR A 164 -1.53 24.79 -18.34
C TYR A 164 -0.74 24.00 -19.41
N THR A 165 -0.32 24.63 -20.51
CA THR A 165 0.54 23.98 -21.54
C THR A 165 2.02 24.30 -21.39
N ARG A 166 2.42 25.23 -20.52
CA ARG A 166 3.79 25.77 -20.51
C ARG A 166 4.81 24.76 -19.98
N TRP A 167 5.93 24.58 -20.67
CA TRP A 167 7.14 23.98 -20.08
C TRP A 167 8.23 25.03 -19.92
N MET A 168 8.95 24.98 -18.80
CA MET A 168 10.02 25.91 -18.49
C MET A 168 11.21 25.72 -19.44
N SER A 169 11.88 26.80 -19.83
CA SER A 169 13.12 26.75 -20.63
C SER A 169 14.23 27.52 -19.90
N GLY A 170 15.45 26.98 -19.95
CA GLY A 170 16.66 27.53 -19.34
C GLY A 170 17.36 26.53 -18.42
N TYR A 171 18.59 26.13 -18.74
CA TYR A 171 19.34 25.12 -17.98
C TYR A 171 19.49 25.49 -16.50
N ASP A 172 19.90 26.73 -16.20
CA ASP A 172 20.14 27.17 -14.82
C ASP A 172 18.90 27.04 -13.92
N LYS A 173 17.70 27.21 -14.51
CA LYS A 173 16.43 27.06 -13.81
C LYS A 173 16.13 25.60 -13.49
N TYR A 174 16.41 24.69 -14.43
CA TYR A 174 16.31 23.26 -14.16
C TYR A 174 17.35 22.81 -13.13
N TYR A 175 18.58 23.33 -13.20
CA TYR A 175 19.61 23.03 -12.22
C TYR A 175 19.17 23.43 -10.80
N ARG A 176 18.65 24.65 -10.61
CA ARG A 176 18.06 25.08 -9.33
C ARG A 176 16.84 24.26 -8.93
N ALA A 177 15.99 23.87 -9.89
CA ALA A 177 14.85 22.99 -9.61
C ALA A 177 15.28 21.63 -9.02
N MET A 178 16.37 21.05 -9.53
CA MET A 178 16.91 19.77 -9.04
C MET A 178 17.33 19.82 -7.57
N GLN A 179 17.61 21.00 -7.02
CA GLN A 179 18.03 21.20 -5.64
C GLN A 179 16.85 21.12 -4.65
N ASN A 180 15.61 21.17 -5.15
CA ASN A 180 14.38 21.15 -4.34
C ASN A 180 13.65 19.83 -4.55
N ARG A 181 13.88 18.85 -3.65
CA ARG A 181 13.32 17.49 -3.77
C ARG A 181 12.70 16.99 -2.48
N ILE A 182 11.83 16.01 -2.63
CA ILE A 182 11.40 15.14 -1.54
C ILE A 182 12.27 13.89 -1.47
N SER A 183 12.42 13.31 -0.29
CA SER A 183 12.99 11.98 -0.12
C SER A 183 11.93 10.90 -0.19
N GLU A 184 10.74 11.18 0.35
CA GLU A 184 9.72 10.15 0.60
C GLU A 184 8.31 10.77 0.61
N VAL A 185 7.33 10.00 0.13
CA VAL A 185 5.91 10.22 0.35
C VAL A 185 5.43 9.11 1.28
N CYS A 186 4.74 9.48 2.35
CA CYS A 186 4.20 8.51 3.31
C CYS A 186 2.69 8.63 3.41
N VAL A 187 2.04 7.55 3.83
CA VAL A 187 0.59 7.49 4.06
C VAL A 187 0.30 7.22 5.54
N ILE A 188 -0.73 7.87 6.06
CA ILE A 188 -1.28 7.66 7.40
C ILE A 188 -2.75 7.25 7.22
N PRO A 189 -3.08 5.95 7.33
CA PRO A 189 -4.47 5.51 7.40
C PRO A 189 -5.17 6.13 8.61
N THR A 190 -6.36 6.67 8.43
CA THR A 190 -7.13 7.40 9.47
C THR A 190 -8.41 6.69 9.88
N ASP A 191 -8.59 5.43 9.46
CA ASP A 191 -9.74 4.57 9.73
C ASP A 191 -9.76 3.97 11.15
N THR A 192 -8.73 4.28 11.96
CA THR A 192 -8.55 3.80 13.35
C THR A 192 -8.11 4.95 14.26
N GLU A 193 -8.32 4.78 15.57
CA GLU A 193 -7.85 5.74 16.59
C GLU A 193 -6.34 5.94 16.55
N GLU A 194 -5.56 4.86 16.38
CA GLU A 194 -4.11 4.94 16.21
C GLU A 194 -3.72 5.77 14.98
N GLY A 195 -4.47 5.64 13.89
CA GLY A 195 -4.29 6.44 12.67
C GLY A 195 -4.49 7.94 12.91
N ILE A 196 -5.59 8.30 13.59
CA ILE A 196 -5.87 9.68 14.00
C ILE A 196 -4.76 10.22 14.91
N LEU A 197 -4.33 9.42 15.89
CA LEU A 197 -3.25 9.81 16.81
C LEU A 197 -1.91 9.99 16.07
N THR A 198 -1.59 9.11 15.12
CA THR A 198 -0.39 9.21 14.26
C THR A 198 -0.39 10.52 13.49
N LEU A 199 -1.52 10.90 12.88
CA LEU A 199 -1.65 12.17 12.17
C LEU A 199 -1.52 13.37 13.11
N LYS A 200 -2.08 13.30 14.33
CA LYS A 200 -1.91 14.36 15.34
C LYS A 200 -0.45 14.53 15.77
N HIS A 201 0.31 13.44 15.94
CA HIS A 201 1.75 13.53 16.20
C HIS A 201 2.48 14.17 15.04
N TRP A 202 2.19 13.78 13.80
CA TRP A 202 2.78 14.42 12.61
C TRP A 202 2.56 15.94 12.60
N LEU A 203 1.31 16.37 12.80
CA LEU A 203 0.92 17.78 12.82
C LEU A 203 1.54 18.55 14.00
N HIS A 204 1.81 17.89 15.13
CA HIS A 204 2.39 18.53 16.30
C HIS A 204 3.93 18.61 16.27
N ASN A 205 4.59 17.49 15.96
CA ASN A 205 6.02 17.32 16.17
C ASN A 205 6.72 16.48 15.09
N HIS A 206 6.08 16.30 13.93
CA HIS A 206 6.63 15.58 12.76
C HIS A 206 6.94 14.10 13.03
N LEU A 207 6.37 13.51 14.10
CA LEU A 207 6.77 12.18 14.62
C LEU A 207 8.26 12.11 15.02
N GLU A 208 8.91 13.25 15.28
CA GLU A 208 10.36 13.33 15.55
C GLU A 208 10.67 14.19 16.78
N ASP A 209 9.69 14.40 17.67
CA ASP A 209 9.79 15.27 18.86
C ASP A 209 10.26 16.71 18.55
N LYS A 210 10.03 17.16 17.32
CA LYS A 210 10.32 18.53 16.89
C LYS A 210 9.34 19.50 17.54
N SER A 211 9.79 20.76 17.69
CA SER A 211 8.94 21.83 18.24
C SER A 211 7.83 22.29 17.29
N VAL A 212 7.92 21.94 16.01
CA VAL A 212 6.97 22.28 14.96
C VAL A 212 6.70 21.02 14.14
N GLY A 213 5.43 20.74 13.86
CA GLY A 213 5.01 19.61 13.04
C GLY A 213 4.82 19.95 11.57
N GLY A 214 4.43 18.93 10.81
CA GLY A 214 4.24 19.01 9.37
C GLY A 214 2.81 19.36 8.96
N LEU A 215 2.57 19.33 7.65
CA LEU A 215 1.24 19.39 7.04
C LEU A 215 0.89 18.06 6.38
N ALA A 216 -0.39 17.82 6.09
CA ALA A 216 -0.84 16.63 5.35
C ALA A 216 -1.89 17.02 4.31
N ASN A 217 -2.11 16.20 3.28
CA ASN A 217 -3.25 16.37 2.37
C ASN A 217 -4.10 15.09 2.25
N PHE A 218 -5.32 15.28 1.77
CA PHE A 218 -6.26 14.20 1.44
C PHE A 218 -7.14 14.62 0.25
N ASN A 219 -7.84 13.65 -0.35
CA ASN A 219 -8.82 13.92 -1.39
C ASN A 219 -10.25 13.67 -0.89
N ALA A 220 -11.16 14.55 -1.29
CA ALA A 220 -12.59 14.44 -1.02
C ALA A 220 -13.38 15.21 -2.08
N LYS A 221 -14.70 15.27 -1.94
CA LYS A 221 -15.51 16.15 -2.80
C LYS A 221 -15.18 17.61 -2.53
N PHE A 222 -15.11 18.44 -3.58
CA PHE A 222 -15.13 19.89 -3.39
C PHE A 222 -16.38 20.35 -2.64
N LYS A 223 -16.22 21.13 -1.56
CA LYS A 223 -17.32 21.62 -0.75
C LYS A 223 -16.93 22.90 0.01
N TYR A 224 -17.83 23.88 0.02
CA TYR A 224 -17.77 25.00 0.98
C TYR A 224 -18.28 24.53 2.34
N PRO A 225 -17.77 25.08 3.47
CA PRO A 225 -18.30 24.74 4.79
C PRO A 225 -19.82 24.86 4.84
N ASP A 226 -20.50 23.77 5.17
CA ASP A 226 -21.96 23.65 5.09
C ASP A 226 -22.66 24.00 6.40
N SER A 227 -21.90 24.28 7.45
CA SER A 227 -22.44 24.59 8.76
C SER A 227 -21.52 25.48 9.59
N GLN A 228 -22.07 26.01 10.68
CA GLN A 228 -21.34 26.66 11.75
C GLN A 228 -21.59 25.92 13.05
N ILE A 229 -20.57 25.83 13.90
CA ILE A 229 -20.68 25.18 15.21
C ILE A 229 -21.76 25.90 16.04
N PRO A 230 -22.78 25.20 16.55
CA PRO A 230 -23.88 25.82 17.26
C PRO A 230 -23.45 26.51 18.56
N SER A 231 -24.25 27.49 19.00
CA SER A 231 -24.08 28.13 20.30
C SER A 231 -24.18 27.09 21.42
N GLY A 232 -23.29 27.16 22.41
CA GLY A 232 -23.23 26.23 23.53
C GLY A 232 -22.12 25.16 23.39
N PHE A 233 -21.60 24.94 22.18
CA PHE A 233 -20.45 24.07 21.96
C PHE A 233 -19.12 24.85 21.87
N PRO A 234 -17.98 24.23 22.22
CA PRO A 234 -16.67 24.83 21.99
C PRO A 234 -16.46 25.18 20.52
N GLY A 235 -15.99 26.40 20.24
CA GLY A 235 -15.80 26.88 18.86
C GLY A 235 -17.04 27.46 18.19
N ALA A 236 -18.12 27.74 18.94
CA ALA A 236 -19.36 28.32 18.42
C ALA A 236 -19.12 29.47 17.41
N GLY A 237 -19.84 29.42 16.29
CA GLY A 237 -19.76 30.38 15.18
C GLY A 237 -18.64 30.12 14.17
N LYS A 238 -17.68 29.22 14.46
CA LYS A 238 -16.67 28.78 13.49
C LYS A 238 -17.28 27.85 12.45
N THR A 239 -16.75 27.92 11.23
CA THR A 239 -17.22 27.09 10.12
C THR A 239 -16.76 25.64 10.27
N ILE A 240 -17.59 24.71 9.81
CA ILE A 240 -17.33 23.27 9.87
C ILE A 240 -17.87 22.57 8.63
N ILE A 241 -17.16 21.55 8.16
CA ILE A 241 -17.67 20.61 7.16
C ILE A 241 -18.16 19.36 7.87
N THR A 242 -19.45 19.04 7.74
CA THR A 242 -20.08 17.93 8.48
C THR A 242 -20.11 16.60 7.71
N SER A 243 -19.91 16.67 6.40
CA SER A 243 -19.94 15.55 5.46
C SER A 243 -19.38 15.97 4.10
N PHE A 244 -18.91 15.02 3.29
CA PHE A 244 -18.70 15.20 1.85
C PHE A 244 -19.79 14.47 1.05
N THR A 245 -19.81 14.58 -0.28
CA THR A 245 -20.65 13.70 -1.10
C THR A 245 -19.80 12.60 -1.72
N ASN A 246 -20.47 11.60 -2.30
CA ASN A 246 -19.83 10.64 -3.19
C ASN A 246 -19.12 11.40 -4.35
N ASP A 247 -18.07 10.80 -4.90
CA ASP A 247 -17.24 11.29 -6.01
C ASP A 247 -16.14 12.30 -5.64
N PRO A 248 -15.03 11.86 -5.01
CA PRO A 248 -13.89 12.71 -4.70
C PRO A 248 -13.27 13.30 -5.97
N ASP A 249 -13.31 14.63 -6.06
CA ASP A 249 -12.82 15.42 -7.21
C ASP A 249 -11.91 16.59 -6.79
N HIS A 250 -11.45 16.59 -5.53
CA HIS A 250 -10.72 17.72 -4.96
C HIS A 250 -9.72 17.33 -3.87
N ALA A 251 -8.67 18.15 -3.72
CA ALA A 251 -7.64 17.99 -2.69
C ALA A 251 -7.76 19.08 -1.60
N TYR A 252 -7.44 18.72 -0.36
CA TYR A 252 -7.42 19.63 0.80
C TYR A 252 -6.14 19.44 1.62
N THR A 253 -5.76 20.47 2.36
CA THR A 253 -4.62 20.42 3.28
C THR A 253 -5.07 20.45 4.73
N ILE A 254 -4.54 19.53 5.53
CA ILE A 254 -4.69 19.47 6.99
C ILE A 254 -3.53 20.23 7.61
N ILE A 255 -3.86 21.19 8.46
CA ILE A 255 -2.91 22.13 9.06
C ILE A 255 -2.85 22.06 10.58
N GLY A 256 -3.68 21.23 11.19
CA GLY A 256 -3.78 21.17 12.64
C GLY A 256 -4.97 20.36 13.12
N TYR A 257 -5.23 20.44 14.42
CA TYR A 257 -6.35 19.75 15.06
C TYR A 257 -6.81 20.45 16.34
N ASN A 258 -8.02 20.12 16.78
CA ASN A 258 -8.61 20.58 18.03
C ASN A 258 -9.49 19.48 18.64
N ASP A 259 -9.06 18.91 19.77
CA ASP A 259 -9.75 17.83 20.48
C ASP A 259 -10.99 18.30 21.25
N THR A 260 -11.20 19.61 21.37
CA THR A 260 -12.30 20.18 22.16
C THR A 260 -13.53 20.52 21.34
N ILE A 261 -13.36 20.70 20.03
CA ILE A 261 -14.42 21.07 19.08
C ILE A 261 -15.06 19.81 18.52
N GLY A 262 -16.35 19.87 18.19
CA GLY A 262 -17.07 18.73 17.65
C GLY A 262 -18.36 19.11 16.93
N TRP A 263 -19.07 18.09 16.48
CA TRP A 263 -20.38 18.20 15.86
C TRP A 263 -21.30 17.12 16.43
N ASP A 264 -22.44 17.54 16.97
CA ASP A 264 -23.50 16.66 17.49
C ASP A 264 -24.24 16.02 16.31
N TYR A 265 -23.95 14.76 16.04
CA TYR A 265 -24.48 14.02 14.89
C TYR A 265 -25.81 13.33 15.23
N ASN A 266 -26.04 13.00 16.50
CA ASN A 266 -27.24 12.29 16.94
C ASN A 266 -28.36 13.24 17.46
N GLY A 267 -28.04 14.52 17.66
CA GLY A 267 -28.95 15.58 18.09
C GLY A 267 -29.29 15.56 19.58
N ASP A 268 -28.49 14.90 20.42
CA ASP A 268 -28.73 14.75 21.86
C ASP A 268 -28.16 15.89 22.73
N GLN A 269 -27.53 16.88 22.09
CA GLN A 269 -26.87 18.05 22.70
C GLN A 269 -25.62 17.72 23.52
N GLN A 270 -25.02 16.56 23.32
CA GLN A 270 -23.75 16.15 23.90
C GLN A 270 -22.74 15.87 22.79
N LEU A 271 -21.44 15.95 23.11
CA LEU A 271 -20.37 15.55 22.20
C LEU A 271 -19.70 14.32 22.81
N THR A 272 -19.96 13.16 22.23
CA THR A 272 -19.49 11.88 22.74
C THR A 272 -18.59 11.15 21.74
N ASN A 273 -17.67 10.33 22.25
CA ASN A 273 -16.80 9.46 21.45
C ASN A 273 -16.95 7.98 21.88
N ASN A 274 -17.93 7.70 22.74
CA ASN A 274 -18.09 6.44 23.46
C ASN A 274 -19.49 5.82 23.29
N LEU A 275 -20.31 6.39 22.41
CA LEU A 275 -21.64 5.89 22.05
C LEU A 275 -21.59 5.41 20.60
N ASP A 276 -22.28 4.30 20.29
CA ASP A 276 -22.50 3.87 18.90
C ASP A 276 -23.64 4.73 18.33
N ILE A 277 -23.28 5.81 17.63
CA ILE A 277 -24.26 6.75 17.07
C ILE A 277 -24.70 6.35 15.66
N ASN A 278 -24.01 5.39 15.03
CA ASN A 278 -24.29 4.94 13.67
C ASN A 278 -25.08 3.59 13.63
N ASN A 279 -25.19 2.91 14.77
CA ASN A 279 -25.87 1.64 15.01
C ASN A 279 -25.28 0.45 14.23
N ASP A 280 -23.97 0.42 13.98
CA ASP A 280 -23.28 -0.71 13.34
C ASP A 280 -22.81 -1.78 14.34
N GLY A 281 -23.00 -1.55 15.65
CA GLY A 281 -22.63 -2.45 16.72
C GLY A 281 -21.17 -2.32 17.17
N LYS A 282 -20.44 -1.29 16.71
CA LYS A 282 -19.10 -0.93 17.14
C LYS A 282 -19.09 0.52 17.61
N VAL A 283 -18.16 0.82 18.51
CA VAL A 283 -17.86 2.20 18.90
C VAL A 283 -16.43 2.47 18.43
N ASP A 284 -16.29 3.19 17.33
CA ASP A 284 -14.99 3.54 16.76
C ASP A 284 -14.91 5.03 16.34
N VAL A 285 -13.86 5.44 15.63
CA VAL A 285 -13.67 6.84 15.19
C VAL A 285 -14.87 7.37 14.39
N ARG A 286 -15.61 6.50 13.71
CA ARG A 286 -16.82 6.83 12.95
C ARG A 286 -17.97 7.24 13.85
N ASP A 287 -17.87 7.05 15.15
CA ASP A 287 -18.85 7.47 16.15
C ASP A 287 -18.45 8.73 16.90
N TRP A 288 -17.25 9.24 16.65
CA TRP A 288 -16.74 10.40 17.37
C TRP A 288 -17.41 11.69 16.93
N GLU A 289 -18.11 12.31 17.86
CA GLU A 289 -18.67 13.65 17.72
C GLU A 289 -17.68 14.73 18.16
N LYS A 290 -16.71 14.36 19.01
CA LYS A 290 -15.69 15.25 19.57
C LYS A 290 -14.34 15.04 18.89
N GLY A 291 -13.74 16.16 18.50
CA GLY A 291 -12.42 16.25 17.87
C GLY A 291 -12.53 16.57 16.38
N CYS A 292 -11.77 17.57 15.94
CA CYS A 292 -11.72 17.99 14.54
C CYS A 292 -10.28 18.25 14.09
N PHE A 293 -9.96 17.89 12.86
CA PHE A 293 -8.85 18.48 12.14
C PHE A 293 -9.19 19.91 11.70
N ILE A 294 -8.15 20.72 11.51
CA ILE A 294 -8.24 22.04 10.90
C ILE A 294 -7.72 21.87 9.48
N ILE A 295 -8.55 22.23 8.50
CA ILE A 295 -8.19 22.13 7.09
C ILE A 295 -8.22 23.50 6.43
N THR A 296 -7.47 23.64 5.36
CA THR A 296 -7.42 24.84 4.52
C THR A 296 -7.63 24.47 3.06
N HIS A 297 -8.08 25.46 2.29
CA HIS A 297 -8.44 25.30 0.89
C HIS A 297 -7.77 26.36 0.01
N THR A 298 -7.64 26.04 -1.28
CA THR A 298 -6.97 26.85 -2.31
C THR A 298 -7.93 27.76 -3.08
N SER A 299 -9.13 28.03 -2.55
CA SER A 299 -10.09 29.05 -3.04
C SER A 299 -9.88 30.42 -2.40
N GLY A 300 -8.73 30.64 -1.76
CA GLY A 300 -8.38 31.92 -1.15
C GLY A 300 -9.00 32.20 0.22
N PRO A 301 -8.77 33.42 0.77
CA PRO A 301 -9.15 33.77 2.13
C PRO A 301 -10.66 33.79 2.41
N GLU A 302 -11.50 33.88 1.38
CA GLU A 302 -12.96 33.96 1.55
C GLU A 302 -13.60 32.59 1.84
N TRP A 303 -12.86 31.49 1.66
CA TRP A 303 -13.35 30.16 1.96
C TRP A 303 -13.30 29.90 3.47
N GLY A 304 -14.47 29.66 4.08
CA GLY A 304 -14.57 29.42 5.52
C GLY A 304 -14.10 30.59 6.39
N ASP A 305 -13.42 30.28 7.49
CA ASP A 305 -12.82 31.23 8.42
C ASP A 305 -11.39 31.61 7.98
N PHE A 306 -11.27 32.54 7.03
CA PHE A 306 -9.98 33.00 6.47
C PHE A 306 -9.18 31.88 5.78
N GLY A 307 -9.83 31.15 4.88
CA GLY A 307 -9.25 30.01 4.18
C GLY A 307 -9.18 28.73 5.02
N GLN A 308 -9.80 28.69 6.20
CA GLN A 308 -9.76 27.56 7.14
C GLN A 308 -11.15 27.10 7.55
N THR A 309 -11.29 25.82 7.93
CA THR A 309 -12.52 25.30 8.54
C THR A 309 -12.21 24.07 9.40
N TYR A 310 -13.15 23.65 10.23
CA TYR A 310 -13.04 22.40 10.97
C TYR A 310 -13.57 21.20 10.17
N LEU A 311 -12.92 20.06 10.34
CA LEU A 311 -13.30 18.77 9.78
C LEU A 311 -13.30 17.69 10.89
N PRO A 312 -14.46 17.18 11.33
CA PRO A 312 -14.54 16.12 12.35
C PRO A 312 -13.65 14.90 12.05
N TYR A 313 -13.03 14.31 13.09
CA TYR A 313 -12.20 13.11 12.95
C TYR A 313 -12.95 11.95 12.30
N LYS A 314 -14.24 11.81 12.62
CA LYS A 314 -15.18 10.87 11.99
C LYS A 314 -15.08 10.86 10.47
N ILE A 315 -15.07 12.03 9.82
CA ILE A 315 -15.08 12.13 8.36
C ILE A 315 -13.80 11.55 7.74
N MET A 316 -12.65 11.69 8.42
CA MET A 316 -11.38 11.09 7.98
C MET A 316 -11.37 9.55 8.09
N ALA A 317 -12.19 8.98 8.97
CA ALA A 317 -12.33 7.53 9.16
C ALA A 317 -13.46 6.90 8.31
N THR A 318 -14.31 7.74 7.71
CA THR A 318 -15.43 7.33 6.87
C THR A 318 -15.00 7.25 5.40
N ASP A 319 -15.42 6.20 4.70
CA ASP A 319 -15.15 6.05 3.27
C ASP A 319 -16.00 7.03 2.43
N TYR A 320 -15.48 7.46 1.29
CA TYR A 320 -16.15 8.43 0.41
C TYR A 320 -17.52 7.95 -0.11
N HIS A 321 -17.78 6.65 -0.21
CA HIS A 321 -19.11 6.12 -0.53
C HIS A 321 -20.15 6.34 0.58
N GLN A 322 -19.67 6.70 1.77
CA GLN A 322 -20.46 6.99 2.97
C GLN A 322 -20.28 8.46 3.40
N ASN A 323 -20.07 9.37 2.44
CA ASN A 323 -19.90 10.81 2.68
C ASN A 323 -18.61 11.20 3.44
N GLY A 324 -17.59 10.34 3.40
CA GLY A 324 -16.27 10.58 3.98
C GLY A 324 -15.20 11.01 2.96
N ILE A 325 -13.97 10.52 3.12
CA ILE A 325 -12.83 10.88 2.26
C ILE A 325 -12.33 9.71 1.41
N TRP A 326 -11.61 10.02 0.33
CA TRP A 326 -11.00 9.00 -0.50
C TRP A 326 -9.87 8.26 0.25
N ALA A 327 -9.93 6.93 0.22
CA ALA A 327 -8.94 6.02 0.81
C ALA A 327 -8.77 6.09 2.33
N THR A 328 -9.63 6.83 3.06
CA THR A 328 -9.57 6.99 4.52
C THR A 328 -8.15 7.19 5.03
N SER A 329 -7.41 8.08 4.35
CA SER A 329 -5.96 8.26 4.57
C SER A 329 -5.56 9.71 4.35
N ALA A 330 -4.58 10.14 5.14
CA ALA A 330 -3.82 11.37 4.91
C ALA A 330 -2.45 11.05 4.31
N PHE A 331 -1.92 11.95 3.50
CA PHE A 331 -0.61 11.82 2.85
C PHE A 331 0.31 12.94 3.30
N VAL A 332 1.58 12.58 3.53
CA VAL A 332 2.62 13.49 4.02
C VAL A 332 3.89 13.30 3.21
N VAL A 333 4.79 14.28 3.25
CA VAL A 333 6.07 14.22 2.56
C VAL A 333 7.23 14.51 3.51
N LYS A 334 8.35 13.83 3.27
CA LYS A 334 9.63 14.18 3.85
C LYS A 334 10.48 14.86 2.79
N VAL A 335 10.95 16.07 3.08
CA VAL A 335 11.78 16.87 2.18
C VAL A 335 13.26 16.57 2.38
N LYS A 336 14.06 16.74 1.33
CA LYS A 336 15.51 16.74 1.43
C LYS A 336 16.03 18.11 1.85
N ASP A 337 17.25 18.12 2.38
CA ASP A 337 18.04 19.35 2.36
C ASP A 337 18.40 19.73 0.90
N GLU A 338 19.06 20.86 0.68
CA GLU A 338 19.54 21.27 -0.63
C GLU A 338 20.37 20.17 -1.31
N VAL A 339 19.77 19.55 -2.35
CA VAL A 339 20.43 18.54 -3.19
C VAL A 339 21.44 19.26 -4.08
N LYS A 340 22.63 18.68 -4.25
CA LYS A 340 23.72 19.30 -5.02
C LYS A 340 24.14 18.34 -6.13
N PRO A 341 23.40 18.28 -7.26
CA PRO A 341 23.72 17.36 -8.35
C PRO A 341 25.20 17.44 -8.73
N GLN A 342 25.88 16.30 -8.73
CA GLN A 342 27.31 16.21 -9.06
C GLN A 342 27.57 16.08 -10.56
N LEU A 343 26.59 15.59 -11.30
CA LEU A 343 26.63 15.49 -12.75
C LEU A 343 25.24 15.77 -13.30
N THR A 344 25.16 16.59 -14.34
CA THR A 344 23.89 16.85 -15.03
C THR A 344 24.08 16.80 -16.53
N LEU A 345 23.00 16.53 -17.25
CA LEU A 345 22.88 16.74 -18.67
C LEU A 345 22.29 18.13 -18.92
N LYS A 346 22.77 18.81 -19.95
CA LYS A 346 22.16 20.02 -20.53
C LYS A 346 21.88 19.76 -22.00
N SER A 347 20.69 20.14 -22.46
CA SER A 347 20.29 19.95 -23.85
C SER A 347 19.40 21.09 -24.32
N THR A 348 19.59 21.46 -25.59
CA THR A 348 18.63 22.28 -26.33
C THR A 348 17.98 21.40 -27.39
N LEU A 349 16.66 21.34 -27.39
CA LEU A 349 15.86 20.44 -28.21
C LEU A 349 14.75 21.21 -28.92
N SER A 350 14.59 21.02 -30.22
CA SER A 350 13.43 21.51 -30.99
C SER A 350 12.59 20.33 -31.44
N TYR A 351 11.29 20.33 -31.15
CA TYR A 351 10.35 19.32 -31.64
C TYR A 351 8.91 19.84 -31.57
N ASN A 352 8.07 19.49 -32.55
CA ASN A 352 6.73 20.05 -32.71
C ASN A 352 5.62 19.26 -31.99
N GLN A 353 5.89 18.06 -31.45
CA GLN A 353 4.89 17.23 -30.77
C GLN A 353 5.48 16.56 -29.52
N ARG A 354 5.65 17.32 -28.43
CA ARG A 354 6.41 16.88 -27.25
C ARG A 354 5.92 15.58 -26.62
N ASN A 355 4.63 15.26 -26.69
CA ASN A 355 4.06 14.02 -26.17
C ASN A 355 4.48 12.76 -26.96
N ASN A 356 5.07 12.89 -28.15
CA ASN A 356 5.65 11.75 -28.86
C ASN A 356 7.08 11.43 -28.38
N LEU A 357 7.67 12.25 -27.51
CA LEU A 357 9.03 12.06 -27.02
C LEU A 357 9.05 11.46 -25.61
N LYS A 358 9.88 10.45 -25.45
CA LYS A 358 10.38 9.96 -24.17
C LYS A 358 11.90 10.16 -24.08
N ILE A 359 12.35 10.76 -22.98
CA ILE A 359 13.77 10.99 -22.73
C ILE A 359 14.29 10.03 -21.66
N SER A 360 15.40 9.37 -21.97
CA SER A 360 16.13 8.52 -21.05
C SER A 360 17.62 8.88 -21.06
N VAL A 361 18.31 8.62 -19.95
CA VAL A 361 19.75 8.80 -19.82
C VAL A 361 20.37 7.49 -19.35
N GLY A 362 21.64 7.23 -19.66
CA GLY A 362 22.26 5.97 -19.25
C GLY A 362 23.75 6.06 -19.08
N VAL A 363 24.33 5.02 -18.47
CA VAL A 363 25.77 4.92 -18.25
C VAL A 363 26.28 3.50 -18.53
N SER A 364 27.52 3.41 -19.01
CA SER A 364 28.31 2.19 -19.01
C SER A 364 29.73 2.51 -18.56
N GLN A 365 30.32 1.62 -17.75
CA GLN A 365 31.75 1.71 -17.43
C GLN A 365 32.60 1.33 -18.66
N ASP A 366 32.08 0.52 -19.59
CA ASP A 366 32.75 0.20 -20.84
C ASP A 366 32.58 1.36 -21.84
N THR A 367 33.68 2.10 -22.06
CA THR A 367 33.72 3.20 -23.02
C THR A 367 33.47 2.79 -24.49
N ASN A 368 33.57 1.50 -24.82
CA ASN A 368 33.24 0.97 -26.16
C ASN A 368 31.77 0.60 -26.30
N ALA A 369 30.98 0.63 -25.22
CA ALA A 369 29.58 0.25 -25.25
C ALA A 369 28.78 1.10 -26.26
N THR A 370 27.89 0.44 -27.01
CA THR A 370 26.99 1.07 -27.97
C THR A 370 25.59 1.30 -27.40
N ILE A 371 25.28 0.68 -26.25
CA ILE A 371 24.09 0.88 -25.43
C ILE A 371 24.53 1.01 -23.97
N PRO A 372 23.79 1.71 -23.10
CA PRO A 372 24.11 1.78 -21.68
C PRO A 372 23.90 0.44 -20.97
N ASP A 373 24.67 0.18 -19.91
CA ASP A 373 24.45 -0.94 -18.99
C ASP A 373 23.29 -0.63 -18.03
N PHE A 374 23.15 0.65 -17.67
CA PHE A 374 22.11 1.15 -16.79
C PHE A 374 21.41 2.36 -17.40
N VAL A 375 20.09 2.34 -17.41
CA VAL A 375 19.24 3.43 -17.89
C VAL A 375 18.48 4.03 -16.71
N HIS A 376 18.46 5.35 -16.64
CA HIS A 376 17.62 6.13 -15.76
C HIS A 376 16.60 6.91 -16.60
N GLU A 377 15.34 6.80 -16.22
CA GLU A 377 14.23 7.51 -16.84
C GLU A 377 13.73 8.55 -15.83
N PRO A 378 13.99 9.84 -16.04
CA PRO A 378 13.47 10.88 -15.16
C PRO A 378 11.93 10.90 -15.26
N SER A 379 11.23 11.27 -14.20
CA SER A 379 9.75 11.32 -14.21
C SER A 379 9.16 12.46 -15.07
N VAL A 380 10.01 13.20 -15.78
CA VAL A 380 9.66 14.27 -16.73
C VAL A 380 10.06 13.86 -18.15
N PHE A 381 9.41 14.44 -19.15
CA PHE A 381 9.62 14.14 -20.57
C PHE A 381 9.34 12.67 -20.93
N GLN A 382 8.26 12.09 -20.38
CA GLN A 382 7.88 10.68 -20.56
C GLN A 382 6.59 10.55 -21.40
N ASN A 383 6.59 11.01 -22.66
CA ASN A 383 5.40 11.08 -23.52
C ASN A 383 4.26 11.92 -22.90
N GLN A 384 4.62 13.07 -22.34
CA GLN A 384 3.79 13.88 -21.44
C GLN A 384 3.39 15.24 -22.04
N GLY A 385 2.39 15.88 -21.44
CA GLY A 385 2.06 17.29 -21.68
C GLY A 385 1.33 17.58 -23.01
N GLY A 386 0.77 16.58 -23.68
CA GLY A 386 -0.06 16.78 -24.87
C GLY A 386 0.67 17.18 -26.15
N ASN A 387 -0.09 17.26 -27.24
CA ASN A 387 0.42 17.51 -28.59
C ASN A 387 0.69 19.00 -28.84
N TYR A 388 1.80 19.48 -28.28
CA TYR A 388 2.28 20.85 -28.41
C TYR A 388 3.76 20.90 -28.73
N PHE A 389 4.23 22.09 -29.09
CA PHE A 389 5.66 22.38 -29.20
C PHE A 389 6.33 22.30 -27.82
N MET A 390 7.66 22.19 -27.77
CA MET A 390 8.38 21.86 -26.53
C MET A 390 8.07 22.78 -25.33
N GLN A 391 7.92 24.10 -25.52
CA GLN A 391 7.57 25.02 -24.42
C GLN A 391 6.06 25.18 -24.19
N GLY A 392 5.20 24.48 -24.94
CA GLY A 392 3.75 24.67 -24.99
C GLY A 392 3.31 25.40 -26.26
N GLY A 393 2.01 25.50 -26.52
CA GLY A 393 1.49 26.19 -27.71
C GLY A 393 1.96 25.60 -29.06
N ASN A 394 1.76 26.37 -30.14
CA ASN A 394 2.00 25.94 -31.53
C ASN A 394 2.75 26.99 -32.39
N SER A 395 3.22 28.08 -31.78
CA SER A 395 4.03 29.10 -32.46
C SER A 395 5.51 28.72 -32.45
N LEU A 396 6.26 29.18 -33.45
CA LEU A 396 7.69 28.84 -33.61
C LEU A 396 8.56 29.25 -32.40
N GLU A 397 8.16 30.27 -31.64
CA GLU A 397 8.86 30.70 -30.42
C GLU A 397 8.87 29.61 -29.34
N HIS A 398 7.89 28.70 -29.35
CA HIS A 398 7.78 27.62 -28.39
C HIS A 398 8.40 26.30 -28.86
N LEU A 399 8.92 26.25 -30.10
CA LEU A 399 9.43 25.01 -30.71
C LEU A 399 10.63 24.44 -29.98
N GLN A 400 11.48 25.32 -29.45
CA GLN A 400 12.76 24.97 -28.83
C GLN A 400 12.67 25.06 -27.31
N ILE A 401 13.24 24.11 -26.57
CA ILE A 401 13.42 24.16 -25.11
C ILE A 401 14.89 23.93 -24.76
N GLU A 402 15.39 24.65 -23.76
CA GLU A 402 16.65 24.31 -23.07
C GLU A 402 16.31 23.75 -21.69
N PHE A 403 16.89 22.61 -21.33
CA PHE A 403 16.61 21.95 -20.06
C PHE A 403 17.82 21.21 -19.50
N GLY A 404 17.72 20.78 -18.25
CA GLY A 404 18.70 19.92 -17.61
C GLY A 404 18.09 18.66 -17.00
N ILE A 405 18.89 17.60 -16.88
CA ILE A 405 18.54 16.35 -16.17
C ILE A 405 19.67 16.00 -15.20
N ASP A 406 19.32 15.61 -13.98
CA ASP A 406 20.29 15.12 -12.99
C ASP A 406 20.78 13.71 -13.36
N LEU A 407 22.09 13.55 -13.52
CA LEU A 407 22.75 12.28 -13.81
C LEU A 407 23.40 11.66 -12.56
N SER A 408 23.36 12.34 -11.41
CA SER A 408 23.96 11.86 -10.15
C SER A 408 23.49 10.45 -9.74
N PRO A 409 22.22 10.05 -9.95
CA PRO A 409 21.78 8.68 -9.66
C PRO A 409 22.56 7.60 -10.43
N LEU A 410 23.06 7.91 -11.64
CA LEU A 410 23.86 6.98 -12.45
C LEU A 410 25.26 6.74 -11.87
N LEU A 411 25.75 7.62 -10.99
CA LEU A 411 27.08 7.48 -10.36
C LEU A 411 27.17 6.25 -9.45
N ASN A 412 26.03 5.72 -8.99
CA ASN A 412 25.98 4.45 -8.26
C ASN A 412 26.42 3.24 -9.09
N HIS A 413 26.44 3.36 -10.42
CA HIS A 413 26.71 2.27 -11.35
C HIS A 413 28.11 2.30 -11.98
N ILE A 414 28.94 3.24 -11.56
CA ILE A 414 30.32 3.39 -12.02
C ILE A 414 31.27 3.50 -10.84
N GLU A 415 32.55 3.27 -11.12
CA GLU A 415 33.63 3.49 -10.18
C GLU A 415 34.19 4.91 -10.33
N PRO A 416 34.40 5.64 -9.21
CA PRO A 416 35.05 6.94 -9.24
C PRO A 416 36.41 6.91 -9.92
N ASN A 417 36.77 8.02 -10.59
CA ASN A 417 38.07 8.22 -11.25
C ASN A 417 38.38 7.26 -12.41
N LEU A 418 37.41 6.48 -12.88
CA LEU A 418 37.50 5.73 -14.12
C LEU A 418 36.64 6.37 -15.22
N PRO A 419 37.06 6.31 -16.50
CA PRO A 419 36.26 6.83 -17.59
C PRO A 419 34.98 6.01 -17.75
N ALA A 420 33.86 6.70 -17.89
CA ALA A 420 32.56 6.11 -18.17
C ALA A 420 31.92 6.80 -19.37
N LYS A 421 31.01 6.09 -20.04
CA LYS A 421 30.26 6.60 -21.18
C LYS A 421 28.83 6.89 -20.76
N PHE A 422 28.43 8.15 -20.90
CA PHE A 422 27.10 8.65 -20.60
C PHE A 422 26.31 8.78 -21.90
N PHE A 423 25.06 8.31 -21.88
CA PHE A 423 24.17 8.27 -23.03
C PHE A 423 22.99 9.21 -22.83
N TYR A 424 22.66 9.98 -23.88
CA TYR A 424 21.42 10.75 -23.99
C TYR A 424 20.55 10.11 -25.06
N ILE A 425 19.36 9.66 -24.66
CA ILE A 425 18.50 8.79 -25.46
C ILE A 425 17.13 9.44 -25.60
N ILE A 426 16.69 9.62 -26.85
CA ILE A 426 15.33 10.05 -27.19
C ILE A 426 14.63 8.88 -27.88
N HIS A 427 13.55 8.41 -27.27
CA HIS A 427 12.61 7.49 -27.89
C HIS A 427 11.46 8.29 -28.48
N GLU A 428 11.28 8.20 -29.78
CA GLU A 428 10.16 8.82 -30.47
C GLU A 428 9.10 7.76 -30.80
N LYS A 429 7.84 8.11 -30.51
CA LYS A 429 6.66 7.28 -30.78
C LYS A 429 5.62 8.09 -31.55
N ASP A 430 5.84 8.23 -32.85
CA ASP A 430 4.87 8.80 -33.78
C ASP A 430 4.55 7.86 -34.95
N PRO A 431 3.54 6.98 -34.79
CA PRO A 431 3.08 6.11 -35.88
C PRO A 431 2.57 6.85 -37.12
N LEU A 432 2.18 8.13 -36.98
CA LEU A 432 1.61 8.96 -38.06
C LEU A 432 2.65 9.82 -38.77
N LYS A 433 3.89 9.88 -38.26
CA LYS A 433 5.04 10.59 -38.86
C LYS A 433 4.81 12.08 -39.08
N THR A 434 4.15 12.72 -38.13
CA THR A 434 3.80 14.14 -38.12
C THR A 434 4.72 15.00 -37.25
N GLY A 435 5.46 14.35 -36.35
CA GLY A 435 6.47 14.91 -35.50
C GLY A 435 7.81 15.06 -36.22
N PHE A 436 8.51 16.15 -35.98
CA PHE A 436 9.84 16.41 -36.52
C PHE A 436 10.61 17.37 -35.61
N GLY A 437 11.93 17.19 -35.61
CA GLY A 437 12.82 18.03 -34.82
C GLY A 437 14.23 17.49 -34.70
N SER A 438 15.01 18.12 -33.83
CA SER A 438 16.43 17.82 -33.64
C SER A 438 16.89 18.12 -32.22
N ILE A 439 17.83 17.32 -31.74
CA ILE A 439 18.71 17.69 -30.64
C ILE A 439 19.66 18.75 -31.18
N ASN A 440 19.51 20.00 -30.73
CA ASN A 440 20.29 21.12 -31.24
C ASN A 440 21.68 21.16 -30.58
N GLN A 441 21.74 20.91 -29.27
CA GLN A 441 22.96 20.86 -28.47
C GLN A 441 22.79 19.83 -27.35
N PHE A 442 23.89 19.18 -26.96
CA PHE A 442 23.96 18.26 -25.82
C PHE A 442 25.31 18.40 -25.14
N SER A 443 25.31 18.60 -23.84
CA SER A 443 26.50 18.59 -22.97
C SER A 443 26.21 17.87 -21.65
N ILE A 444 27.27 17.49 -20.95
CA ILE A 444 27.20 17.15 -19.53
C ILE A 444 27.97 18.20 -18.73
N LEU A 445 27.46 18.55 -17.56
CA LEU A 445 28.11 19.46 -16.62
C LEU A 445 28.52 18.68 -15.37
N ASP A 446 29.82 18.70 -15.11
CA ASP A 446 30.46 18.05 -13.98
C ASP A 446 30.67 19.07 -12.84
N TYR A 447 29.97 18.84 -11.73
CA TYR A 447 29.99 19.65 -10.50
C TYR A 447 30.82 18.99 -9.38
N SER A 448 31.61 17.96 -9.70
CA SER A 448 32.43 17.25 -8.70
C SER A 448 33.60 18.08 -8.14
N ASN A 449 33.92 19.21 -8.78
CA ASN A 449 34.93 20.17 -8.34
C ASN A 449 34.31 21.55 -8.07
N ASP A 450 35.06 22.45 -7.40
CA ASP A 450 34.60 23.81 -7.06
C ASP A 450 34.12 24.64 -8.26
N ILE A 451 34.70 24.38 -9.44
CA ILE A 451 34.34 25.04 -10.70
C ILE A 451 33.71 23.99 -11.61
N PRO A 452 32.42 24.15 -11.99
CA PRO A 452 31.77 23.23 -12.91
C PRO A 452 32.45 23.22 -14.29
N ILE A 453 32.54 22.04 -14.89
CA ILE A 453 33.10 21.86 -16.23
C ILE A 453 31.99 21.37 -17.17
N GLU A 454 31.77 22.08 -18.27
CA GLU A 454 30.85 21.66 -19.34
C GLU A 454 31.63 20.89 -20.42
N ILE A 455 31.15 19.69 -20.75
CA ILE A 455 31.69 18.83 -21.80
C ILE A 455 30.64 18.72 -22.90
N GLU A 456 30.91 19.32 -24.05
CA GLU A 456 29.99 19.33 -25.20
C GLU A 456 30.11 18.06 -26.06
N ASN A 457 28.98 17.63 -26.63
CA ASN A 457 28.95 16.60 -27.65
C ASN A 457 29.17 17.19 -29.05
N ASN A 458 30.18 16.68 -29.76
CA ASN A 458 30.52 17.17 -31.10
C ASN A 458 29.64 16.60 -32.24
N SER A 459 28.61 15.81 -31.94
CA SER A 459 27.72 15.17 -32.94
C SER A 459 26.34 15.86 -33.04
N THR A 460 26.19 17.07 -32.51
CA THR A 460 24.98 17.90 -32.64
C THR A 460 25.15 19.02 -33.68
N PRO A 461 24.08 19.49 -34.37
CA PRO A 461 22.69 19.06 -34.20
C PRO A 461 22.44 17.66 -34.77
N LYS A 462 21.55 16.90 -34.13
CA LYS A 462 21.17 15.54 -34.53
C LYS A 462 19.66 15.48 -34.74
N THR A 463 19.23 15.19 -35.97
CA THR A 463 17.81 14.96 -36.29
C THR A 463 17.26 13.78 -35.48
N ILE A 464 16.06 13.94 -34.92
CA ILE A 464 15.35 12.86 -34.25
C ILE A 464 14.84 11.89 -35.31
N ILE A 465 15.12 10.61 -35.10
CA ILE A 465 14.70 9.54 -36.00
C ILE A 465 13.23 9.20 -35.72
N ASP A 466 12.40 9.33 -36.75
CA ASP A 466 10.98 9.00 -36.78
C ASP A 466 10.70 7.56 -36.29
N ASN A 467 9.77 7.44 -35.35
CA ASN A 467 9.29 6.22 -34.71
C ASN A 467 10.43 5.26 -34.30
N HIS A 468 11.52 5.84 -33.78
CA HIS A 468 12.72 5.11 -33.40
C HIS A 468 13.46 5.79 -32.25
N THR A 469 14.56 5.16 -31.82
CA THR A 469 15.48 5.71 -30.83
C THR A 469 16.59 6.52 -31.50
N THR A 470 16.84 7.72 -31.00
CA THR A 470 17.99 8.57 -31.29
C THR A 470 18.90 8.60 -30.07
N SER A 471 20.21 8.37 -30.24
CA SER A 471 21.15 8.32 -29.11
C SER A 471 22.43 9.11 -29.41
N LEU A 472 22.92 9.83 -28.41
CA LEU A 472 24.21 10.52 -28.36
C LEU A 472 24.97 10.09 -27.11
N SER A 473 26.29 10.24 -27.07
CA SER A 473 27.08 9.88 -25.89
C SER A 473 28.31 10.74 -25.67
N ILE A 474 28.74 10.86 -24.43
CA ILE A 474 29.98 11.53 -24.00
C ILE A 474 30.75 10.55 -23.11
N ILE A 475 32.06 10.46 -23.32
CA ILE A 475 32.97 9.76 -22.41
C ILE A 475 33.59 10.80 -21.49
N HIS A 476 33.48 10.58 -20.17
CA HIS A 476 34.03 11.49 -19.17
C HIS A 476 34.51 10.73 -17.94
N THR A 477 35.49 11.29 -17.23
CA THR A 477 36.03 10.74 -15.97
C THR A 477 35.67 11.67 -14.84
N LEU A 478 34.91 11.19 -13.86
CA LEU A 478 34.46 12.00 -12.72
C LEU A 478 35.22 11.64 -11.44
N ASN A 479 35.55 12.67 -10.66
CA ASN A 479 36.13 12.52 -9.33
C ASN A 479 35.06 12.77 -8.25
N PHE A 480 34.25 11.77 -7.95
CA PHE A 480 33.24 11.84 -6.90
C PHE A 480 33.53 10.86 -5.76
N SER A 481 32.99 11.13 -4.57
CA SER A 481 33.13 10.24 -3.42
C SER A 481 31.79 9.58 -3.08
N LYS A 482 31.76 8.26 -2.94
CA LYS A 482 30.63 7.53 -2.36
C LYS A 482 30.65 7.65 -0.82
N PRO A 483 29.51 7.66 -0.12
CA PRO A 483 29.50 7.57 1.34
C PRO A 483 30.18 6.27 1.80
N GLN A 484 30.81 6.29 2.97
CA GLN A 484 31.57 5.18 3.54
C GLN A 484 31.07 4.90 4.94
N ILE A 485 30.47 3.73 5.15
CA ILE A 485 29.96 3.30 6.45
C ILE A 485 31.14 2.86 7.33
N ILE A 486 31.31 3.51 8.49
CA ILE A 486 32.46 3.28 9.37
C ILE A 486 32.21 2.05 10.26
N ASP A 487 30.99 1.88 10.74
CA ASP A 487 30.63 0.79 11.65
C ASP A 487 30.83 -0.58 11.02
N SER A 488 31.32 -1.53 11.81
CA SER A 488 31.54 -2.91 11.39
C SER A 488 30.99 -3.92 12.40
N VAL A 489 31.18 -3.65 13.69
CA VAL A 489 30.62 -4.46 14.78
C VAL A 489 29.95 -3.54 15.79
N LEU A 490 28.72 -3.88 16.14
CA LEU A 490 27.93 -3.27 17.20
C LEU A 490 27.80 -4.25 18.36
N TYR A 491 28.12 -3.80 19.57
CA TYR A 491 28.00 -4.62 20.76
C TYR A 491 26.74 -4.28 21.53
N CYS A 492 26.01 -5.30 21.96
CA CYS A 492 24.86 -5.14 22.84
C CYS A 492 24.75 -6.27 23.86
N THR A 493 23.92 -6.05 24.86
CA THR A 493 23.53 -7.06 25.85
C THR A 493 22.12 -7.54 25.50
N ILE A 494 21.85 -8.84 25.61
CA ILE A 494 20.47 -9.33 25.44
C ILE A 494 19.53 -8.70 26.49
N ASN A 495 18.26 -8.55 26.13
CA ASN A 495 17.18 -7.94 26.91
C ASN A 495 17.35 -6.44 27.23
N GLU A 496 18.48 -5.81 26.92
CA GLU A 496 18.67 -4.36 27.03
C GLU A 496 18.23 -3.61 25.76
N PRO A 497 17.73 -2.36 25.89
CA PRO A 497 17.38 -1.55 24.72
C PRO A 497 18.63 -1.16 23.93
N ILE A 498 18.62 -1.44 22.64
CA ILE A 498 19.58 -0.94 21.67
C ILE A 498 19.16 0.49 21.31
N ASN A 499 20.11 1.43 21.35
CA ASN A 499 19.98 2.78 20.84
C ASN A 499 21.36 3.26 20.36
N GLN A 500 21.71 2.92 19.13
CA GLN A 500 23.03 3.18 18.55
C GLN A 500 22.90 3.95 17.24
N VAL A 501 23.72 4.98 17.04
CA VAL A 501 23.68 5.82 15.84
C VAL A 501 24.81 5.41 14.89
N LEU A 502 24.44 4.88 13.73
CA LEU A 502 25.38 4.53 12.66
C LEU A 502 26.09 5.77 12.11
N GLN A 503 27.35 5.60 11.71
CA GLN A 503 28.25 6.65 11.27
C GLN A 503 28.75 6.38 9.84
N ALA A 504 28.76 7.44 9.04
CA ALA A 504 29.33 7.43 7.69
C ALA A 504 30.22 8.67 7.47
N THR A 505 31.11 8.57 6.48
CA THR A 505 31.96 9.66 5.98
C THR A 505 31.97 9.69 4.46
N GLY A 506 32.47 10.76 3.83
CA GLY A 506 32.48 10.88 2.37
C GLY A 506 31.09 11.10 1.77
N GLY A 507 31.00 11.33 0.46
CA GLY A 507 29.73 11.79 -0.15
C GLY A 507 29.28 13.15 0.40
N ILE A 508 28.02 13.51 0.16
CA ILE A 508 27.43 14.77 0.62
C ILE A 508 26.42 14.53 1.75
N SER A 509 26.66 15.07 2.95
CA SER A 509 25.71 15.03 4.07
C SER A 509 24.44 15.85 3.80
N GLU A 510 23.31 15.63 4.50
CA GLU A 510 23.04 14.61 5.53
C GLU A 510 22.90 13.20 4.95
N TYR A 511 23.17 12.18 5.77
CA TYR A 511 23.03 10.79 5.38
C TYR A 511 21.64 10.27 5.68
N ARG A 512 21.10 9.46 4.76
CA ARG A 512 19.89 8.67 4.97
C ARG A 512 20.25 7.19 5.06
N TRP A 513 19.70 6.51 6.04
CA TRP A 513 19.96 5.10 6.32
C TRP A 513 18.71 4.26 6.14
N GLU A 514 18.89 3.03 5.69
CA GLU A 514 17.86 2.00 5.74
C GLU A 514 18.52 0.61 5.84
N PHE A 515 17.77 -0.38 6.31
CA PHE A 515 18.18 -1.77 6.07
C PHE A 515 18.24 -2.00 4.57
N THR A 516 19.31 -2.64 4.11
CA THR A 516 19.46 -2.95 2.69
C THR A 516 18.29 -3.82 2.26
N LYS A 517 17.62 -3.41 1.18
CA LYS A 517 16.50 -4.15 0.54
C LYS A 517 16.98 -5.00 -0.64
N GLU A 518 18.28 -4.99 -0.93
CA GLU A 518 18.87 -5.63 -2.10
C GLU A 518 18.96 -7.13 -1.95
N TYR A 519 18.26 -7.86 -2.81
CA TYR A 519 18.42 -9.31 -2.94
C TYR A 519 19.69 -9.63 -3.69
N TYR A 520 20.46 -10.58 -3.17
CA TYR A 520 21.57 -11.16 -3.90
C TYR A 520 21.06 -12.24 -4.86
N VAL A 521 21.35 -12.11 -6.15
CA VAL A 521 20.99 -13.12 -7.17
C VAL A 521 22.23 -13.84 -7.68
N ALA A 522 22.17 -15.17 -7.71
CA ALA A 522 23.25 -16.00 -8.24
C ALA A 522 22.70 -17.17 -9.06
N PRO A 523 23.43 -17.61 -10.11
CA PRO A 523 23.13 -18.87 -10.77
C PRO A 523 23.36 -20.04 -9.81
N ILE A 524 22.49 -21.04 -9.88
CA ILE A 524 22.60 -22.28 -9.12
C ILE A 524 22.34 -23.48 -10.04
N SER A 525 22.76 -24.68 -9.61
CA SER A 525 22.55 -25.91 -10.37
C SER A 525 21.51 -26.78 -9.67
N LEU A 526 20.29 -26.79 -10.20
CA LEU A 526 19.20 -27.63 -9.73
C LEU A 526 18.56 -28.39 -10.90
N SER A 527 18.09 -29.61 -10.66
CA SER A 527 17.25 -30.32 -11.62
C SER A 527 15.90 -29.63 -11.76
N TYR A 528 15.37 -29.55 -12.99
CA TYR A 528 14.04 -28.99 -13.22
C TYR A 528 12.96 -29.84 -12.51
N PRO A 529 12.06 -29.23 -11.73
CA PRO A 529 11.12 -29.97 -10.90
C PRO A 529 10.03 -30.66 -11.73
N ASN A 530 9.50 -31.77 -11.20
CA ASN A 530 8.40 -32.52 -11.78
C ASN A 530 7.37 -32.93 -10.70
N GLY A 531 6.21 -33.42 -11.13
CA GLY A 531 5.12 -33.81 -10.21
C GLY A 531 4.22 -32.66 -9.76
N GLY A 532 3.55 -32.82 -8.62
CA GLY A 532 2.66 -31.82 -8.01
C GLY A 532 1.17 -31.96 -8.33
N SER A 533 0.35 -31.26 -7.56
CA SER A 533 -1.10 -31.14 -7.78
C SER A 533 -1.42 -29.97 -8.71
N ASN A 534 -2.53 -30.06 -9.44
CA ASN A 534 -2.92 -29.03 -10.40
C ASN A 534 -3.32 -27.73 -9.69
N ILE A 535 -2.98 -26.61 -10.32
CA ILE A 535 -3.46 -25.27 -9.95
C ILE A 535 -4.54 -24.88 -10.95
N LEU A 536 -5.71 -24.50 -10.44
CA LEU A 536 -6.84 -24.05 -11.25
C LEU A 536 -6.84 -22.53 -11.31
N PHE A 537 -6.83 -22.01 -12.54
CA PHE A 537 -6.99 -20.59 -12.83
C PHE A 537 -8.47 -20.30 -13.05
N ASN A 538 -8.92 -19.11 -12.67
CA ASN A 538 -10.25 -18.62 -13.05
C ASN A 538 -10.34 -18.36 -14.57
N ASP A 539 -9.24 -17.89 -15.17
CA ASP A 539 -9.03 -17.74 -16.60
C ASP A 539 -7.55 -18.03 -16.91
N ILE A 540 -7.30 -18.82 -17.95
CA ILE A 540 -5.94 -19.25 -18.34
C ILE A 540 -5.23 -18.22 -19.24
N ASP A 541 -5.92 -17.19 -19.70
CA ASP A 541 -5.42 -16.12 -20.57
C ASP A 541 -5.27 -14.81 -19.78
N GLU A 542 -6.36 -14.32 -19.19
CA GLU A 542 -6.41 -13.04 -18.46
C GLU A 542 -6.91 -13.28 -17.03
N GLY A 543 -6.23 -14.18 -16.30
CA GLY A 543 -6.68 -14.59 -14.99
C GLY A 543 -5.56 -14.90 -14.01
N TYR A 544 -5.96 -15.47 -12.89
CA TYR A 544 -5.10 -15.80 -11.78
C TYR A 544 -5.57 -17.04 -11.02
N ALA A 545 -4.66 -17.59 -10.24
CA ALA A 545 -4.94 -18.60 -9.23
C ALA A 545 -4.51 -18.09 -7.85
N THR A 546 -5.39 -18.18 -6.86
CA THR A 546 -5.08 -17.80 -5.47
C THR A 546 -4.56 -19.02 -4.70
N ILE A 547 -3.42 -18.88 -4.05
CA ILE A 547 -2.77 -19.95 -3.30
C ILE A 547 -2.48 -19.49 -1.87
N GLU A 548 -3.02 -20.21 -0.91
CA GLU A 548 -2.60 -20.12 0.49
C GLU A 548 -1.21 -20.76 0.66
N LEU A 549 -0.31 -20.06 1.33
CA LEU A 549 1.03 -20.51 1.65
C LEU A 549 1.02 -21.29 2.97
N PRO A 550 1.77 -22.40 3.06
CA PRO A 550 1.84 -23.19 4.30
C PRO A 550 2.70 -22.53 5.40
N PHE A 551 3.25 -21.33 5.14
CA PHE A 551 4.08 -20.56 6.06
C PHE A 551 3.95 -19.06 5.76
N ARG A 552 4.38 -18.24 6.73
CA ARG A 552 4.49 -16.78 6.58
C ARG A 552 5.71 -16.46 5.71
N PHE A 553 5.50 -16.09 4.46
CA PHE A 553 6.57 -15.78 3.51
C PHE A 553 7.04 -14.32 3.63
N PRO A 554 8.32 -14.06 3.97
CA PRO A 554 8.85 -12.71 4.02
C PRO A 554 9.28 -12.21 2.64
N TYR A 555 8.90 -10.98 2.29
CA TYR A 555 9.23 -10.35 1.01
C TYR A 555 9.31 -8.82 1.14
N PHE A 556 10.51 -8.25 0.94
CA PHE A 556 10.79 -6.82 1.17
C PHE A 556 10.24 -6.29 2.50
N GLN A 557 10.58 -6.97 3.61
CA GLN A 557 10.14 -6.69 4.99
C GLN A 557 8.65 -6.90 5.29
N ASP A 558 7.81 -7.05 4.27
CA ASP A 558 6.42 -7.48 4.42
C ASP A 558 6.32 -9.00 4.56
N HIS A 559 5.15 -9.46 4.99
CA HIS A 559 4.88 -10.86 5.23
C HIS A 559 3.54 -11.30 4.63
N PHE A 560 3.54 -12.44 3.95
CA PHE A 560 2.38 -12.92 3.19
C PHE A 560 2.05 -14.37 3.53
N PHE A 561 0.76 -14.67 3.71
CA PHE A 561 0.22 -16.02 3.80
C PHE A 561 -0.47 -16.46 2.51
N LYS A 562 -0.53 -15.57 1.52
CA LYS A 562 -1.31 -15.75 0.30
C LYS A 562 -0.59 -15.11 -0.88
N VAL A 563 -0.65 -15.79 -2.01
CA VAL A 563 -0.13 -15.28 -3.29
C VAL A 563 -1.11 -15.53 -4.42
N HIS A 564 -1.00 -14.74 -5.48
CA HIS A 564 -1.78 -14.88 -6.69
C HIS A 564 -0.85 -15.16 -7.86
N ILE A 565 -0.96 -16.33 -8.48
CA ILE A 565 -0.21 -16.67 -9.68
C ILE A 565 -1.00 -16.12 -10.87
N ILE A 566 -0.39 -15.21 -11.63
CA ILE A 566 -1.04 -14.52 -12.75
C ILE A 566 -0.67 -15.19 -14.06
N SER A 567 -1.61 -15.30 -15.00
CA SER A 567 -1.43 -15.94 -16.31
C SER A 567 -0.25 -15.38 -17.09
N ASN A 568 -0.03 -14.06 -17.00
CA ASN A 568 1.06 -13.31 -17.64
C ASN A 568 2.44 -13.47 -16.96
N GLY A 569 2.63 -14.57 -16.22
CA GLY A 569 3.96 -15.06 -15.86
C GLY A 569 4.64 -14.42 -14.66
N TYR A 570 3.84 -13.90 -13.72
CA TYR A 570 4.30 -13.34 -12.45
C TYR A 570 3.41 -13.76 -11.28
N ILE A 571 3.93 -13.61 -10.06
CA ILE A 571 3.23 -13.81 -8.80
C ILE A 571 3.00 -12.43 -8.16
N ALA A 572 1.76 -12.17 -7.77
CA ALA A 572 1.34 -10.96 -7.06
C ALA A 572 0.92 -11.28 -5.62
N PHE A 573 0.85 -10.25 -4.78
CA PHE A 573 0.55 -10.38 -3.35
C PHE A 573 -0.84 -9.83 -2.96
N SER A 574 -1.56 -9.21 -3.89
CA SER A 574 -2.95 -8.78 -3.73
C SER A 574 -3.76 -9.03 -5.02
N GLN A 575 -5.04 -9.41 -4.89
CA GLN A 575 -5.94 -9.56 -6.05
C GLN A 575 -6.09 -8.25 -6.84
N GLN A 576 -5.99 -7.10 -6.17
CA GLN A 576 -6.06 -5.79 -6.81
C GLN A 576 -4.83 -5.46 -7.68
N ASP A 577 -3.72 -6.19 -7.54
CA ASP A 577 -2.52 -6.02 -8.39
C ASP A 577 -2.77 -6.55 -9.82
N PHE A 578 -3.87 -7.27 -10.02
CA PHE A 578 -4.35 -7.73 -11.31
C PHE A 578 -5.15 -6.62 -12.00
N TYR A 579 -4.54 -5.82 -12.88
CA TYR A 579 -5.28 -4.96 -13.82
C TYR A 579 -4.61 -4.87 -15.21
N PRO A 580 -5.41 -4.77 -16.28
CA PRO A 580 -4.96 -4.76 -17.67
C PRO A 580 -4.54 -3.39 -18.24
N PHE A 581 -4.63 -2.27 -17.51
CA PHE A 581 -4.46 -0.92 -18.08
C PHE A 581 -3.08 -0.26 -17.87
N VAL A 582 -2.10 -0.97 -17.30
CA VAL A 582 -0.69 -0.55 -17.41
C VAL A 582 -0.18 -1.11 -18.72
N TYR A 583 -0.14 -0.27 -19.76
CA TYR A 583 0.11 -0.70 -21.15
C TYR A 583 1.54 -1.21 -21.40
N GLU A 584 2.49 -0.98 -20.49
CA GLU A 584 3.87 -1.43 -20.62
C GLU A 584 4.32 -2.32 -19.45
N ASP A 585 4.80 -3.52 -19.77
CA ASP A 585 5.25 -4.52 -18.78
C ASP A 585 6.38 -4.01 -17.88
N ILE A 586 7.24 -3.12 -18.39
CA ILE A 586 8.30 -2.51 -17.58
C ILE A 586 7.73 -1.61 -16.49
N THR A 587 6.77 -0.76 -16.83
CA THR A 587 6.07 0.09 -15.86
C THR A 587 5.38 -0.77 -14.82
N LYS A 588 4.76 -1.88 -15.24
CA LYS A 588 4.12 -2.82 -14.34
C LYS A 588 5.11 -3.42 -13.34
N LEU A 589 6.27 -3.85 -13.82
CA LEU A 589 7.35 -4.38 -12.98
C LEU A 589 7.92 -3.30 -12.03
N GLN A 590 7.99 -2.04 -12.45
CA GLN A 590 8.48 -0.93 -11.60
C GLN A 590 7.49 -0.55 -10.49
N THR A 591 6.18 -0.59 -10.77
CA THR A 591 5.17 -0.01 -9.87
C THR A 591 4.37 -1.04 -9.08
N THR A 592 4.63 -2.33 -9.28
CA THR A 592 3.86 -3.39 -8.61
C THR A 592 4.79 -4.35 -7.88
N LYS A 593 4.44 -4.65 -6.62
CA LYS A 593 5.12 -5.66 -5.82
C LYS A 593 4.88 -7.05 -6.44
N MET A 594 5.92 -7.66 -7.00
CA MET A 594 5.76 -8.92 -7.73
C MET A 594 7.03 -9.77 -7.85
N ILE A 595 6.83 -11.07 -8.09
CA ILE A 595 7.87 -12.02 -8.48
C ILE A 595 7.61 -12.46 -9.92
N ALA A 596 8.43 -11.99 -10.86
CA ALA A 596 8.24 -12.21 -12.30
C ALA A 596 9.32 -13.15 -12.86
N PRO A 597 9.11 -14.48 -12.89
CA PRO A 597 10.01 -15.38 -13.61
C PRO A 597 9.96 -15.16 -15.12
N PHE A 598 8.79 -14.82 -15.69
CA PHE A 598 8.61 -14.64 -17.13
C PHE A 598 7.42 -13.72 -17.42
N LEU A 599 7.52 -12.42 -17.11
CA LEU A 599 6.47 -11.44 -17.38
C LEU A 599 6.35 -11.17 -18.89
N ALA A 600 5.25 -11.61 -19.48
CA ALA A 600 4.89 -11.40 -20.89
C ALA A 600 3.39 -11.69 -21.10
N ASP A 601 2.86 -11.38 -22.28
CA ASP A 601 1.50 -11.77 -22.70
C ASP A 601 1.42 -13.29 -22.97
N LEU A 602 0.97 -14.05 -21.96
CA LEU A 602 1.04 -15.50 -21.91
C LEU A 602 -0.35 -16.14 -21.80
N LYS A 603 -0.47 -17.34 -22.37
CA LYS A 603 -1.60 -18.25 -22.13
C LYS A 603 -1.12 -19.51 -21.42
N ILE A 604 -1.67 -19.78 -20.24
CA ILE A 604 -1.33 -20.95 -19.42
C ILE A 604 -1.84 -22.23 -20.08
N LEU A 605 -0.97 -23.23 -20.18
CA LEU A 605 -1.28 -24.58 -20.66
C LEU A 605 -1.44 -25.56 -19.50
N SER A 606 -0.59 -25.45 -18.49
CA SER A 606 -0.70 -26.21 -17.25
C SER A 606 0.04 -25.52 -16.11
N ALA A 607 -0.51 -25.57 -14.90
CA ALA A 607 0.14 -25.09 -13.70
C ALA A 607 0.02 -26.14 -12.59
N LYS A 608 1.11 -26.37 -11.86
CA LYS A 608 1.17 -27.33 -10.75
C LYS A 608 1.85 -26.73 -9.53
N LYS A 609 1.47 -27.19 -8.34
CA LYS A 609 2.18 -26.90 -7.09
C LYS A 609 2.76 -28.17 -6.46
N VAL A 610 3.96 -28.04 -5.90
CA VAL A 610 4.63 -29.06 -5.10
C VAL A 610 4.91 -28.46 -3.72
N LEU A 611 4.44 -29.14 -2.67
CA LEU A 611 4.69 -28.74 -1.28
C LEU A 611 5.97 -29.43 -0.79
N GLY A 612 6.90 -28.64 -0.26
CA GLY A 612 8.05 -29.10 0.51
C GLY A 612 7.86 -28.82 2.01
N THR A 613 8.82 -29.23 2.84
CA THR A 613 8.78 -29.02 4.29
C THR A 613 8.88 -27.55 4.70
N GLN A 614 9.65 -26.75 3.97
CA GLN A 614 9.83 -25.30 4.21
C GLN A 614 9.78 -24.50 2.90
N SER A 615 9.10 -25.04 1.88
CA SER A 615 9.00 -24.41 0.58
C SER A 615 7.74 -24.82 -0.18
N ILE A 616 7.37 -24.01 -1.15
CA ILE A 616 6.35 -24.33 -2.15
C ILE A 616 6.91 -24.02 -3.53
N THR A 617 6.74 -24.94 -4.47
CA THR A 617 7.19 -24.78 -5.87
C THR A 617 6.00 -24.72 -6.80
N PHE A 618 5.96 -23.71 -7.66
CA PHE A 618 5.00 -23.55 -8.75
C PHE A 618 5.67 -23.90 -10.07
N ILE A 619 5.11 -24.85 -10.81
CA ILE A 619 5.62 -25.31 -12.10
C ILE A 619 4.61 -24.89 -13.18
N ILE A 620 5.03 -24.05 -14.10
CA ILE A 620 4.17 -23.43 -15.11
C ILE A 620 4.61 -23.83 -16.51
N LYS A 621 3.64 -24.22 -17.34
CA LYS A 621 3.77 -24.32 -18.79
C LYS A 621 2.81 -23.34 -19.45
N ALA A 622 3.30 -22.56 -20.38
CA ALA A 622 2.56 -21.53 -21.08
C ALA A 622 3.01 -21.40 -22.55
N LYS A 623 2.31 -20.56 -23.30
CA LYS A 623 2.72 -20.10 -24.64
C LYS A 623 2.57 -18.58 -24.73
N LEU A 624 3.38 -17.94 -25.57
CA LEU A 624 3.24 -16.52 -25.91
C LEU A 624 2.05 -16.33 -26.85
N LYS A 625 1.18 -15.36 -26.57
CA LYS A 625 -0.01 -15.07 -27.40
C LYS A 625 0.36 -14.51 -28.77
N SER A 626 1.42 -13.71 -28.84
CA SER A 626 1.94 -13.15 -30.09
C SER A 626 2.57 -14.19 -31.03
N GLN A 627 2.75 -15.45 -30.59
CA GLN A 627 3.50 -16.46 -31.34
C GLN A 627 2.72 -17.77 -31.49
N GLN A 628 2.61 -18.22 -32.74
CA GLN A 628 1.96 -19.48 -33.07
C GLN A 628 2.71 -20.71 -32.52
N TYR A 629 4.05 -20.64 -32.42
CA TYR A 629 4.92 -21.73 -31.99
C TYR A 629 5.85 -21.28 -30.86
N SER A 630 5.38 -21.41 -29.61
CA SER A 630 6.19 -21.19 -28.41
C SER A 630 5.84 -22.21 -27.32
N ASP A 631 6.85 -22.60 -26.54
CA ASP A 631 6.72 -23.44 -25.35
C ASP A 631 7.52 -22.77 -24.22
N ILE A 632 6.82 -22.24 -23.24
CA ILE A 632 7.41 -21.58 -22.09
C ILE A 632 7.25 -22.49 -20.88
N SER A 633 8.35 -23.02 -20.37
CA SER A 633 8.37 -23.88 -19.18
C SER A 633 9.30 -23.28 -18.12
N TYR A 634 8.73 -22.86 -16.99
CA TYR A 634 9.49 -22.34 -15.84
C TYR A 634 8.89 -22.81 -14.51
N SER A 635 9.67 -22.70 -13.44
CA SER A 635 9.18 -22.86 -12.07
C SER A 635 9.69 -21.77 -11.14
N VAL A 636 8.91 -21.51 -10.09
CA VAL A 636 9.27 -20.61 -8.98
C VAL A 636 9.13 -21.37 -7.67
N THR A 637 10.18 -21.39 -6.86
CA THR A 637 10.14 -21.92 -5.50
C THR A 637 10.24 -20.78 -4.50
N LEU A 638 9.27 -20.70 -3.59
CA LEU A 638 9.28 -19.79 -2.43
C LEU A 638 9.70 -20.59 -1.20
N PHE A 639 10.67 -20.09 -0.45
CA PHE A 639 11.15 -20.69 0.79
C PHE A 639 10.67 -19.88 2.00
N GLN A 640 10.47 -20.55 3.14
CA GLN A 640 10.05 -19.91 4.39
C GLN A 640 10.99 -18.80 4.86
N ASP A 641 12.29 -18.89 4.51
CA ASP A 641 13.30 -17.88 4.83
C ASP A 641 13.35 -16.70 3.83
N GLY A 642 12.41 -16.62 2.89
CA GLY A 642 12.30 -15.55 1.91
C GLY A 642 13.15 -15.74 0.65
N LYS A 643 13.92 -16.82 0.53
CA LYS A 643 14.61 -17.15 -0.73
C LYS A 643 13.59 -17.43 -1.83
N ILE A 644 13.96 -17.07 -3.05
CA ILE A 644 13.15 -17.29 -4.25
C ILE A 644 14.04 -17.92 -5.32
N THR A 645 13.63 -19.05 -5.88
CA THR A 645 14.37 -19.73 -6.94
C THR A 645 13.57 -19.71 -8.23
N PHE A 646 14.19 -19.28 -9.33
CA PHE A 646 13.68 -19.42 -10.69
C PHE A 646 14.40 -20.59 -11.36
N GLN A 647 13.66 -21.48 -12.01
CA GLN A 647 14.23 -22.53 -12.85
C GLN A 647 13.54 -22.55 -14.21
N TYR A 648 14.32 -22.73 -15.26
CA TYR A 648 13.84 -22.74 -16.63
C TYR A 648 13.99 -24.14 -17.22
N GLY A 649 12.90 -24.66 -17.77
CA GLY A 649 12.85 -26.00 -18.34
C GLY A 649 13.39 -26.01 -19.78
N ASN A 650 12.93 -26.99 -20.55
CA ASN A 650 13.08 -26.94 -21.99
C ASN A 650 12.04 -25.95 -22.53
N LEU A 651 12.49 -24.80 -23.02
CA LEU A 651 11.64 -23.73 -23.51
C LEU A 651 12.10 -23.25 -24.89
N GLN A 652 11.15 -22.76 -25.69
CA GLN A 652 11.34 -22.35 -27.08
C GLN A 652 10.46 -21.14 -27.41
N TYR A 653 11.06 -20.06 -27.89
CA TYR A 653 10.36 -18.87 -28.39
C TYR A 653 11.27 -18.03 -29.31
N VAL A 654 10.68 -17.10 -30.06
CA VAL A 654 11.41 -16.22 -31.01
C VAL A 654 11.36 -14.76 -30.53
N GLY A 655 12.46 -14.01 -30.65
CA GLY A 655 12.53 -12.62 -30.19
C GLY A 655 12.72 -12.50 -28.67
N ALA A 656 12.64 -11.29 -28.12
CA ALA A 656 12.85 -11.04 -26.69
C ALA A 656 11.95 -9.91 -26.14
N PRO A 657 10.67 -10.17 -25.80
CA PRO A 657 9.87 -9.22 -25.05
C PRO A 657 9.33 -9.89 -23.79
N PHE A 658 10.21 -10.31 -22.88
CA PHE A 658 9.78 -10.69 -21.55
C PHE A 658 10.64 -9.98 -20.52
N TYR A 659 10.03 -9.66 -19.39
CA TYR A 659 10.74 -9.18 -18.22
C TYR A 659 10.87 -10.28 -17.18
N SER A 660 12.00 -10.32 -16.49
CA SER A 660 12.26 -11.27 -15.43
C SER A 660 12.99 -10.61 -14.29
N GLY A 661 12.46 -10.77 -13.08
CA GLY A 661 12.98 -10.12 -11.90
C GLY A 661 12.04 -10.19 -10.71
N ILE A 662 12.42 -9.50 -9.64
CA ILE A 662 11.55 -9.24 -8.49
C ILE A 662 11.47 -7.74 -8.24
N SER A 663 10.34 -7.27 -7.72
CA SER A 663 10.10 -5.84 -7.48
C SER A 663 9.29 -5.61 -6.21
N ASN A 664 9.63 -4.55 -5.49
CA ASN A 664 8.85 -4.06 -4.36
C ASN A 664 7.72 -3.10 -4.78
N GLY A 665 7.69 -2.66 -6.04
CA GLY A 665 6.67 -1.75 -6.57
C GLY A 665 6.86 -0.27 -6.21
N ASP A 666 7.99 0.10 -5.62
CA ASP A 666 8.35 1.46 -5.19
C ASP A 666 9.10 2.28 -6.25
N GLY A 667 9.10 1.80 -7.49
CA GLY A 667 9.69 2.48 -8.64
C GLY A 667 11.19 2.31 -8.81
N ASN A 668 11.94 1.74 -7.84
CA ASN A 668 13.38 1.40 -7.96
C ASN A 668 13.92 0.64 -6.73
N PRO A 669 14.92 -0.25 -6.88
CA PRO A 669 15.35 -0.92 -8.10
C PRO A 669 14.55 -2.22 -8.36
N ILE A 670 14.31 -2.52 -9.63
CA ILE A 670 13.95 -3.87 -10.07
C ILE A 670 15.20 -4.74 -9.96
N PHE A 671 15.10 -5.89 -9.30
CA PHE A 671 16.17 -6.87 -9.30
C PHE A 671 15.96 -7.81 -10.48
N TYR A 672 16.55 -7.46 -11.62
CA TYR A 672 16.46 -8.28 -12.82
C TYR A 672 17.10 -9.64 -12.60
N ALA A 673 16.43 -10.66 -13.10
CA ALA A 673 17.00 -12.00 -13.13
C ALA A 673 18.12 -12.04 -14.18
N PRO A 674 19.15 -12.87 -14.02
CA PRO A 674 20.11 -13.12 -15.08
C PRO A 674 19.48 -13.73 -16.35
N SER A 675 18.18 -14.07 -16.32
CA SER A 675 17.39 -14.46 -17.48
C SER A 675 16.84 -13.30 -18.29
N GLN A 676 16.80 -12.07 -17.76
CA GLN A 676 16.26 -10.87 -18.41
C GLN A 676 16.78 -10.72 -19.84
N GLY A 677 15.86 -10.60 -20.80
CA GLY A 677 16.18 -10.32 -22.21
C GLY A 677 17.03 -11.37 -22.93
N LYS A 678 17.33 -12.52 -22.30
CA LYS A 678 18.06 -13.61 -22.95
C LYS A 678 17.20 -14.29 -24.01
N LYS A 679 17.83 -15.05 -24.90
CA LYS A 679 17.14 -15.92 -25.86
C LYS A 679 16.91 -17.29 -25.25
N ASP A 680 15.98 -18.05 -25.83
CA ASP A 680 15.60 -19.38 -25.37
C ASP A 680 16.80 -20.32 -25.13
N LYS A 681 17.74 -20.41 -26.08
CA LYS A 681 18.95 -21.25 -26.01
C LYS A 681 19.84 -20.97 -24.78
N ASP A 682 19.86 -19.73 -24.31
CA ASP A 682 20.73 -19.28 -23.22
C ASP A 682 20.04 -19.44 -21.85
N LEU A 683 18.75 -19.80 -21.85
CA LEU A 683 17.91 -19.99 -20.66
C LEU A 683 17.58 -21.45 -20.35
N ARG A 684 17.59 -22.33 -21.36
CA ARG A 684 17.23 -23.74 -21.16
C ARG A 684 18.05 -24.37 -20.04
N PHE A 685 17.36 -24.99 -19.09
CA PHE A 685 17.96 -25.70 -17.96
C PHE A 685 18.83 -24.82 -17.05
N THR A 686 18.59 -23.51 -17.02
CA THR A 686 19.24 -22.60 -16.08
C THR A 686 18.42 -22.46 -14.80
N SER A 687 19.08 -22.08 -13.70
CA SER A 687 18.42 -21.79 -12.44
C SER A 687 19.13 -20.63 -11.74
N PHE A 688 18.35 -19.78 -11.06
CA PHE A 688 18.83 -18.62 -10.33
C PHE A 688 18.13 -18.54 -8.99
N GLN A 689 18.84 -18.10 -7.95
CA GLN A 689 18.27 -17.91 -6.63
C GLN A 689 18.49 -16.48 -6.16
N TYR A 690 17.41 -15.85 -5.72
CA TYR A 690 17.40 -14.63 -4.95
C TYR A 690 17.48 -14.98 -3.47
N THR A 691 18.44 -14.38 -2.79
CA THR A 691 18.63 -14.49 -1.34
C THR A 691 18.33 -13.14 -0.72
N PRO A 692 17.32 -13.03 0.16
CA PRO A 692 17.02 -11.78 0.84
C PRO A 692 18.14 -11.42 1.84
N PRO A 693 18.27 -10.12 2.16
CA PRO A 693 19.03 -9.70 3.32
C PRO A 693 18.38 -10.24 4.61
N LEU A 694 19.20 -10.51 5.64
CA LEU A 694 18.71 -11.06 6.91
C LEU A 694 17.78 -10.04 7.59
N PHE A 695 16.57 -10.48 7.95
CA PHE A 695 15.68 -9.75 8.84
C PHE A 695 15.97 -10.16 10.29
N ILE A 696 16.23 -9.19 11.17
CA ILE A 696 16.42 -9.41 12.60
C ILE A 696 15.17 -8.92 13.31
N GLU A 697 14.38 -9.84 13.83
CA GLU A 697 13.19 -9.53 14.60
C GLU A 697 13.55 -8.71 15.85
N GLY A 698 12.73 -7.68 16.15
CA GLY A 698 12.93 -6.82 17.31
C GLY A 698 13.96 -5.69 17.13
N ILE A 699 14.53 -5.50 15.93
CA ILE A 699 15.41 -4.37 15.62
C ILE A 699 14.82 -3.52 14.48
N SER A 700 14.90 -2.20 14.61
CA SER A 700 14.53 -1.20 13.61
C SER A 700 15.69 -0.23 13.36
N LEU A 701 15.69 0.43 12.20
CA LEU A 701 16.67 1.44 11.82
C LEU A 701 15.93 2.68 11.31
N SER A 702 16.18 3.84 11.92
CA SER A 702 15.62 5.11 11.45
C SER A 702 16.35 5.63 10.21
N ASN A 703 15.70 6.53 9.46
CA ASN A 703 16.33 7.24 8.33
C ASN A 703 17.56 8.07 8.75
N SER A 704 17.64 8.49 10.02
CA SER A 704 18.80 9.20 10.59
C SER A 704 19.92 8.28 11.06
N GLY A 705 19.79 6.96 10.88
CA GLY A 705 20.82 5.98 11.25
C GLY A 705 20.74 5.49 12.69
N VAL A 706 19.65 5.76 13.41
CA VAL A 706 19.46 5.27 14.78
C VAL A 706 18.91 3.84 14.73
N LEU A 707 19.74 2.89 15.12
CA LEU A 707 19.38 1.51 15.34
C LEU A 707 18.74 1.37 16.72
N THR A 708 17.49 0.93 16.77
CA THR A 708 16.73 0.71 18.00
C THR A 708 16.18 -0.71 18.07
N GLY A 709 15.96 -1.24 19.28
CA GLY A 709 15.39 -2.58 19.41
C GLY A 709 15.84 -3.33 20.65
N ARG A 710 15.56 -4.64 20.71
CA ARG A 710 16.05 -5.56 21.75
C ARG A 710 16.29 -6.94 21.17
N LEU A 711 17.37 -7.59 21.59
CA LEU A 711 17.66 -8.99 21.26
C LEU A 711 17.38 -9.87 22.47
N ASN A 712 16.76 -11.02 22.26
CA ASN A 712 16.42 -11.98 23.33
C ASN A 712 17.39 -13.18 23.39
N LYS A 713 18.34 -13.27 22.44
CA LYS A 713 19.27 -14.38 22.31
C LYS A 713 20.70 -13.89 22.09
N ALA A 714 21.63 -14.47 22.85
CA ALA A 714 23.05 -14.17 22.74
C ALA A 714 23.59 -14.89 21.51
N GLN A 715 23.85 -14.11 20.45
CA GLN A 715 24.25 -14.60 19.15
C GLN A 715 24.85 -13.45 18.33
N THR A 716 25.64 -13.81 17.33
CA THR A 716 26.10 -12.87 16.31
C THR A 716 25.12 -12.83 15.15
N TYR A 717 24.65 -11.64 14.80
CA TYR A 717 23.77 -11.40 13.66
C TYR A 717 24.47 -10.51 12.64
N ASP A 718 24.50 -10.96 11.38
CA ASP A 718 24.99 -10.16 10.27
C ASP A 718 23.80 -9.59 9.51
N PHE A 719 23.76 -8.27 9.36
CA PHE A 719 22.74 -7.58 8.57
C PHE A 719 23.39 -6.55 7.66
N TRP A 720 22.68 -6.17 6.60
CA TRP A 720 23.15 -5.19 5.64
C TRP A 720 22.40 -3.88 5.84
N VAL A 721 23.15 -2.78 5.85
CA VAL A 721 22.59 -1.43 5.84
C VAL A 721 23.08 -0.69 4.61
N THR A 722 22.22 0.18 4.09
CA THR A 722 22.54 1.07 2.98
C THR A 722 22.52 2.50 3.51
N CYS A 723 23.63 3.21 3.28
CA CYS A 723 23.77 4.63 3.54
C CYS A 723 23.71 5.37 2.22
N TYR A 724 22.78 6.32 2.11
CA TYR A 724 22.66 7.27 1.01
C TYR A 724 23.19 8.62 1.46
N ASP A 725 23.91 9.30 0.59
CA ASP A 725 24.20 10.72 0.74
C ASP A 725 23.01 11.56 0.21
N ASN A 726 23.07 12.88 0.33
CA ASN A 726 21.96 13.76 -0.03
C ASN A 726 21.60 13.71 -1.53
N ASN A 727 22.53 13.27 -2.39
CA ASN A 727 22.35 13.07 -3.82
C ASN A 727 21.86 11.65 -4.19
N ASP A 728 21.51 10.83 -3.19
CA ASP A 728 21.20 9.42 -3.33
C ASP A 728 22.35 8.56 -3.90
N ILE A 729 23.61 9.04 -3.78
CA ILE A 729 24.77 8.17 -3.98
C ILE A 729 24.89 7.29 -2.74
N LYS A 730 25.01 5.99 -2.94
CA LYS A 730 24.87 5.00 -1.87
C LYS A 730 26.07 4.11 -1.70
N THR A 731 26.14 3.51 -0.53
CA THR A 731 27.00 2.36 -0.22
C THR A 731 26.26 1.43 0.72
N SER A 732 26.33 0.13 0.42
CA SER A 732 25.80 -0.92 1.29
C SER A 732 26.97 -1.60 2.00
N LYS A 733 26.84 -1.84 3.31
CA LYS A 733 27.86 -2.53 4.11
C LYS A 733 27.20 -3.54 5.05
N LYS A 734 27.83 -4.69 5.19
CA LYS A 734 27.47 -5.67 6.21
C LYS A 734 27.98 -5.19 7.58
N ILE A 735 27.07 -5.10 8.54
CA ILE A 735 27.36 -4.82 9.94
C ILE A 735 27.01 -6.07 10.75
N THR A 736 27.83 -6.34 11.76
CA THR A 736 27.61 -7.43 12.70
C THR A 736 27.11 -6.86 14.02
N ILE A 737 25.98 -7.33 14.54
CA ILE A 737 25.64 -7.17 15.96
C ILE A 737 26.13 -8.39 16.72
N ALA A 738 27.00 -8.17 17.70
CA ALA A 738 27.45 -9.18 18.63
C ALA A 738 26.71 -8.97 19.96
N SER A 739 25.68 -9.78 20.22
CA SER A 739 25.00 -9.77 21.51
C SER A 739 25.70 -10.70 22.50
N THR A 740 25.84 -10.23 23.73
CA THR A 740 26.41 -11.01 24.85
C THR A 740 25.34 -11.30 25.88
N ASN A 741 25.53 -12.37 26.66
CA ASN A 741 24.72 -12.59 27.85
C ASN A 741 24.93 -11.41 28.81
N PRO A 742 23.93 -11.07 29.64
CA PRO A 742 24.11 -10.05 30.65
C PRO A 742 25.20 -10.47 31.63
N PRO A 743 25.91 -9.52 32.25
CA PRO A 743 27.02 -9.84 33.14
C PRO A 743 26.59 -10.57 34.43
N ASP A 744 25.30 -10.84 34.61
CA ASP A 744 24.71 -11.18 35.89
C ASP A 744 23.46 -12.07 35.79
N LEU A 745 22.79 -12.33 36.93
CA LEU A 745 21.54 -13.09 37.02
C LEU A 745 20.48 -12.56 36.07
N THR A 746 19.97 -13.39 35.15
CA THR A 746 18.99 -12.98 34.14
C THR A 746 17.98 -14.07 33.88
N ILE A 747 16.74 -13.68 33.59
CA ILE A 747 15.73 -14.60 33.05
C ILE A 747 16.09 -14.97 31.59
N THR A 748 16.39 -16.24 31.33
CA THR A 748 16.84 -16.75 30.02
C THR A 748 15.72 -17.34 29.16
N SER A 749 14.61 -17.74 29.78
CA SER A 749 13.44 -18.28 29.07
C SER A 749 12.20 -18.16 29.92
N TYR A 750 11.04 -18.26 29.29
CA TYR A 750 9.74 -18.40 29.94
C TYR A 750 8.91 -19.49 29.26
N ASN A 751 7.95 -20.06 29.98
CA ASN A 751 7.06 -21.10 29.49
C ASN A 751 5.67 -20.93 30.11
N TRP A 752 4.63 -21.23 29.34
CA TRP A 752 3.27 -21.33 29.85
C TRP A 752 3.10 -22.66 30.60
N ASN A 753 2.37 -22.64 31.70
CA ASN A 753 2.14 -23.83 32.54
C ASN A 753 0.96 -24.70 32.10
N THR A 754 0.37 -24.46 30.93
CA THR A 754 -0.73 -25.26 30.41
C THR A 754 -0.25 -26.17 29.29
N ASP A 755 -0.56 -27.47 29.39
CA ASP A 755 -0.31 -28.49 28.34
C ASP A 755 -1.14 -28.26 27.06
N GLU A 756 -1.91 -27.16 27.00
CA GLU A 756 -2.73 -26.74 25.87
C GLU A 756 -2.50 -25.23 25.64
N CYS A 757 -1.96 -24.91 24.47
CA CYS A 757 -1.78 -23.60 23.80
C CYS A 757 -1.57 -22.31 24.61
N SER A 758 -0.54 -21.55 24.21
CA SER A 758 -0.12 -20.24 24.71
C SER A 758 -1.09 -19.10 24.41
N MET A 759 -2.21 -18.99 25.13
CA MET A 759 -3.10 -17.82 25.04
C MET A 759 -3.52 -17.29 26.41
N ILE A 760 -3.42 -15.96 26.58
CA ILE A 760 -3.96 -15.21 27.72
C ILE A 760 -5.48 -15.14 27.58
N GLN A 761 -6.23 -15.74 28.50
CA GLN A 761 -7.69 -15.70 28.49
C GLN A 761 -8.19 -14.41 29.16
N ARG A 762 -9.42 -14.00 28.87
CA ARG A 762 -10.09 -12.87 29.55
C ARG A 762 -10.72 -13.36 30.86
N GLY A 763 -10.66 -12.56 31.92
CA GLY A 763 -11.31 -12.89 33.20
C GLY A 763 -10.65 -14.05 33.95
N SER A 764 -9.44 -14.46 33.57
CA SER A 764 -8.76 -15.65 34.08
C SER A 764 -7.54 -15.29 34.93
N LEU A 765 -7.12 -16.25 35.76
CA LEU A 765 -5.81 -16.24 36.39
C LEU A 765 -4.80 -16.89 35.42
N GLU A 766 -3.81 -16.12 35.02
CA GLU A 766 -2.71 -16.59 34.19
C GLU A 766 -1.46 -16.84 35.04
N SER A 767 -0.65 -17.82 34.60
CA SER A 767 0.62 -18.16 35.25
C SER A 767 1.68 -18.53 34.23
N ILE A 768 2.81 -17.81 34.27
CA ILE A 768 3.94 -17.97 33.37
C ILE A 768 5.16 -18.41 34.19
N GLY A 769 5.72 -19.55 33.83
CA GLY A 769 7.00 -20.01 34.36
C GLY A 769 8.19 -19.31 33.71
N PHE A 770 9.30 -19.21 34.43
CA PHE A 770 10.53 -18.64 33.91
C PHE A 770 11.78 -19.35 34.42
N THR A 771 12.86 -19.21 33.66
CA THR A 771 14.17 -19.77 34.00
C THR A 771 15.16 -18.65 34.21
N VAL A 772 15.86 -18.66 35.35
CA VAL A 772 16.92 -17.71 35.69
C VAL A 772 18.26 -18.41 35.61
N GLN A 773 19.25 -17.76 34.99
CA GLN A 773 20.63 -18.23 34.97
C GLN A 773 21.57 -17.15 35.55
N ASN A 774 22.55 -17.59 36.35
CA ASN A 774 23.64 -16.74 36.80
C ASN A 774 24.80 -16.77 35.77
N PHE A 775 24.93 -15.70 34.98
CA PHE A 775 26.04 -15.56 34.03
C PHE A 775 27.33 -14.97 34.64
N SER A 776 27.30 -14.58 35.92
CA SER A 776 28.48 -14.02 36.59
C SER A 776 29.44 -15.11 37.08
N PHE A 777 30.70 -14.71 37.31
CA PHE A 777 31.74 -15.60 37.88
C PHE A 777 31.66 -15.74 39.42
N SER A 778 30.66 -15.13 40.05
CA SER A 778 30.47 -15.09 41.50
C SER A 778 29.14 -15.71 41.94
N ASN A 779 29.08 -16.20 43.17
CA ASN A 779 27.80 -16.57 43.79
C ASN A 779 26.91 -15.33 43.92
N ARG A 780 25.61 -15.55 43.76
CA ARG A 780 24.56 -14.57 44.03
C ARG A 780 23.68 -15.09 45.12
N GLU A 781 23.47 -14.32 46.17
CA GLU A 781 22.72 -14.71 47.37
C GLU A 781 21.66 -13.64 47.64
N ASN A 782 20.56 -14.04 48.31
CA ASN A 782 19.42 -13.18 48.64
C ASN A 782 18.84 -12.48 47.41
N THR A 783 18.58 -13.24 46.34
CA THR A 783 18.02 -12.68 45.12
C THR A 783 16.50 -12.82 45.07
N SER A 784 15.81 -11.78 44.61
CA SER A 784 14.36 -11.77 44.38
C SER A 784 14.03 -11.22 43.00
N LEU A 785 12.92 -11.65 42.41
CA LEU A 785 12.36 -11.07 41.19
C LEU A 785 11.18 -10.18 41.55
N HIS A 786 11.24 -8.92 41.17
CA HIS A 786 10.12 -8.01 41.20
C HIS A 786 9.54 -7.87 39.79
N TYR A 787 8.22 -7.77 39.65
CA TYR A 787 7.61 -7.51 38.35
C TYR A 787 6.33 -6.68 38.43
N SER A 788 6.00 -6.03 37.32
CA SER A 788 4.79 -5.22 37.18
C SER A 788 4.26 -5.31 35.75
N ILE A 789 2.94 -5.23 35.60
CA ILE A 789 2.27 -5.26 34.30
C ILE A 789 1.54 -3.92 34.17
N PRO A 790 2.07 -2.93 33.43
CA PRO A 790 1.47 -1.60 33.33
C PRO A 790 0.29 -1.59 32.34
N ASN A 791 -0.69 -2.46 32.57
CA ASN A 791 -1.94 -2.53 31.83
C ASN A 791 -3.11 -2.39 32.81
N TYR A 792 -4.00 -1.43 32.55
CA TYR A 792 -5.12 -1.13 33.45
C TYR A 792 -6.19 -2.23 33.50
N HIS A 793 -6.15 -3.19 32.57
CA HIS A 793 -6.98 -4.38 32.56
C HIS A 793 -6.32 -5.59 33.23
N ILE A 794 -5.14 -5.46 33.83
CA ILE A 794 -4.41 -6.58 34.44
C ILE A 794 -4.08 -6.26 35.89
N TYR A 795 -4.34 -7.24 36.77
CA TYR A 795 -4.13 -7.11 38.20
C TYR A 795 -3.19 -8.21 38.70
N THR A 796 -2.21 -7.89 39.55
CA THR A 796 -1.30 -8.88 40.14
C THR A 796 -1.48 -8.89 41.66
N ASN A 797 -1.57 -10.09 42.24
CA ASN A 797 -1.67 -10.27 43.71
C ASN A 797 -0.30 -10.44 44.37
N ILE A 798 0.69 -10.82 43.58
CA ILE A 798 2.08 -11.00 43.95
C ILE A 798 2.90 -10.25 42.91
N ASN A 799 3.91 -9.53 43.35
CA ASN A 799 4.83 -8.77 42.49
C ASN A 799 6.30 -9.00 42.89
N GLU A 800 6.55 -9.91 43.82
CA GLU A 800 7.89 -10.29 44.30
C GLU A 800 7.97 -11.82 44.46
N ILE A 801 9.07 -12.40 43.99
CA ILE A 801 9.33 -13.85 44.02
C ILE A 801 10.73 -14.06 44.57
N ASP A 802 10.87 -14.87 45.62
CA ASP A 802 12.19 -15.25 46.13
C ASP A 802 12.87 -16.23 45.16
N LEU A 803 14.05 -15.88 44.68
CA LEU A 803 14.87 -16.69 43.78
C LEU A 803 15.97 -17.46 44.53
N GLY A 804 16.25 -17.11 45.79
CA GLY A 804 17.27 -17.73 46.63
C GLY A 804 18.71 -17.38 46.20
N SER A 805 19.58 -18.38 46.12
CA SER A 805 21.00 -18.21 45.77
C SER A 805 21.40 -18.98 44.50
N PHE A 806 22.32 -18.45 43.71
CA PHE A 806 22.84 -19.08 42.49
C PHE A 806 24.36 -19.12 42.51
N THR A 807 24.93 -20.28 42.20
CA THR A 807 26.36 -20.46 41.91
C THR A 807 26.68 -20.03 40.46
N PRO A 808 27.95 -19.75 40.12
CA PRO A 808 28.35 -19.36 38.76
C PRO A 808 27.87 -20.37 37.71
N GLY A 809 27.14 -19.90 36.70
CA GLY A 809 26.58 -20.72 35.64
C GLY A 809 25.31 -21.50 35.99
N GLU A 810 24.85 -21.47 37.25
CA GLU A 810 23.65 -22.20 37.70
C GLU A 810 22.38 -21.65 37.05
N THR A 811 21.48 -22.57 36.71
CA THR A 811 20.17 -22.30 36.11
C THR A 811 19.07 -22.88 36.99
N LYS A 812 18.03 -22.09 37.30
CA LYS A 812 16.84 -22.54 38.02
C LYS A 812 15.56 -22.15 37.30
N THR A 813 14.56 -23.02 37.33
CA THR A 813 13.25 -22.79 36.72
C THR A 813 12.17 -22.67 37.79
N PHE A 814 11.34 -21.64 37.65
CA PHE A 814 10.22 -21.29 38.52
C PHE A 814 8.95 -21.48 37.72
N GLN A 815 8.16 -22.51 38.05
CA GLN A 815 6.99 -22.87 37.22
C GLN A 815 5.86 -21.85 37.36
N ASN A 816 5.54 -21.35 38.55
CA ASN A 816 4.49 -20.33 38.74
C ASN A 816 5.11 -18.96 39.01
N GLY A 817 5.83 -18.46 38.02
CA GLY A 817 6.61 -17.23 38.15
C GLY A 817 5.73 -15.99 38.13
N PHE A 818 5.39 -15.51 36.94
CA PHE A 818 4.50 -14.37 36.79
C PHE A 818 3.05 -14.84 36.92
N SER A 819 2.33 -14.38 37.94
CA SER A 819 0.91 -14.65 38.12
C SER A 819 0.10 -13.36 38.12
N PHE A 820 -0.95 -13.30 37.30
CA PHE A 820 -1.78 -12.12 37.13
C PHE A 820 -3.20 -12.49 36.67
N TYR A 821 -4.17 -11.63 37.00
CA TYR A 821 -5.56 -11.70 36.57
C TYR A 821 -5.80 -10.77 35.40
N THR A 822 -6.48 -11.24 34.37
CA THR A 822 -6.96 -10.42 33.26
C THR A 822 -8.40 -9.98 33.50
N HIS A 823 -8.73 -8.75 33.13
CA HIS A 823 -10.10 -8.25 33.18
C HIS A 823 -10.93 -8.81 32.02
N GLU A 824 -12.25 -8.95 32.20
CA GLU A 824 -13.17 -9.46 31.17
C GLU A 824 -13.23 -8.56 29.92
N ASN A 825 -12.87 -7.28 30.05
CA ASN A 825 -12.94 -6.27 28.99
C ASN A 825 -11.59 -5.94 28.32
N ILE A 826 -10.53 -6.72 28.58
CA ILE A 826 -9.21 -6.43 28.00
C ILE A 826 -9.24 -6.50 26.45
N PRO A 827 -8.85 -5.44 25.71
CA PRO A 827 -8.86 -5.41 24.24
C PRO A 827 -8.11 -6.58 23.61
N MET A 828 -8.64 -7.15 22.53
CA MET A 828 -8.00 -8.26 21.79
C MET A 828 -6.89 -7.74 20.87
N ASN A 829 -5.87 -8.56 20.62
CA ASN A 829 -4.64 -8.22 19.90
C ASN A 829 -3.83 -7.07 20.53
N GLU A 830 -4.07 -6.75 21.80
CA GLU A 830 -3.26 -5.81 22.57
C GLU A 830 -1.96 -6.51 23.03
N MET A 831 -0.85 -5.77 23.00
CA MET A 831 0.42 -6.20 23.57
C MET A 831 0.45 -5.89 25.07
N ILE A 832 0.62 -6.91 25.90
CA ILE A 832 0.83 -6.82 27.34
C ILE A 832 2.33 -6.92 27.63
N ASP A 833 2.83 -5.98 28.41
CA ASP A 833 4.21 -5.97 28.87
C ASP A 833 4.32 -6.39 30.34
N ILE A 834 5.15 -7.40 30.64
CA ILE A 834 5.60 -7.73 31.99
C ILE A 834 6.99 -7.13 32.17
N VAL A 835 7.07 -6.02 32.90
CA VAL A 835 8.32 -5.41 33.33
C VAL A 835 8.82 -6.17 34.54
N TRP A 836 10.09 -6.59 34.56
CA TRP A 836 10.67 -7.33 35.67
C TRP A 836 12.07 -6.84 36.03
N ALA A 837 12.46 -7.05 37.28
CA ALA A 837 13.76 -6.71 37.84
C ALA A 837 14.21 -7.79 38.84
N ILE A 838 15.41 -8.34 38.68
CA ILE A 838 16.04 -9.18 39.70
C ILE A 838 16.85 -8.29 40.63
N LEU A 839 16.58 -8.38 41.92
CA LEU A 839 17.26 -7.64 42.97
C LEU A 839 18.15 -8.58 43.79
N GLN A 840 19.24 -8.06 44.36
CA GLN A 840 20.04 -8.70 45.41
C GLN A 840 20.22 -7.69 46.53
N ASN A 841 19.80 -8.06 47.75
CA ASN A 841 19.85 -7.15 48.90
C ASN A 841 19.23 -5.76 48.61
N GLN A 842 18.15 -5.72 47.82
CA GLN A 842 17.45 -4.53 47.30
C GLN A 842 18.13 -3.76 46.15
N ASP A 843 19.36 -4.09 45.77
CA ASP A 843 19.99 -3.51 44.58
C ASP A 843 19.53 -4.24 43.32
N THR A 844 19.09 -3.50 42.29
CA THR A 844 18.71 -4.10 41.01
C THR A 844 19.96 -4.63 40.29
N ILE A 845 20.00 -5.93 40.07
CA ILE A 845 21.08 -6.62 39.36
C ILE A 845 20.80 -6.68 37.87
N SER A 846 19.57 -7.02 37.50
CA SER A 846 19.13 -7.09 36.13
C SER A 846 17.67 -6.71 36.03
N LYS A 847 17.26 -6.33 34.84
CA LYS A 847 15.88 -5.97 34.53
C LYS A 847 15.58 -6.33 33.09
N GLY A 848 14.31 -6.54 32.80
CA GLY A 848 13.86 -6.80 31.45
C GLY A 848 12.36 -6.64 31.32
N LEU A 849 11.88 -7.03 30.15
CA LEU A 849 10.50 -6.92 29.73
C LEU A 849 10.14 -8.17 28.96
N PHE A 850 8.96 -8.72 29.18
CA PHE A 850 8.36 -9.71 28.29
C PHE A 850 7.07 -9.14 27.72
N SER A 851 6.93 -9.19 26.39
CA SER A 851 5.73 -8.72 25.70
C SER A 851 4.92 -9.91 25.20
N PHE A 852 3.61 -9.89 25.41
CA PHE A 852 2.66 -10.94 25.04
C PHE A 852 1.50 -10.33 24.27
N TYR A 853 0.97 -11.01 23.25
CA TYR A 853 -0.28 -10.59 22.64
C TYR A 853 -1.45 -11.35 23.26
N ILE A 854 -2.58 -10.66 23.42
CA ILE A 854 -3.85 -11.32 23.69
C ILE A 854 -4.40 -11.82 22.36
N GLU A 855 -4.25 -13.11 22.09
CA GLU A 855 -4.74 -13.71 20.84
C GLU A 855 -6.27 -13.89 20.84
N ASP A 856 -6.88 -13.77 19.65
CA ASP A 856 -8.33 -13.83 19.40
C ASP A 856 -8.80 -15.24 18.95
N VAL A 857 -10.11 -15.51 19.11
CA VAL A 857 -10.82 -16.67 18.54
C VAL A 857 -11.02 -16.46 17.04
N ASP A 858 -10.44 -17.31 16.21
CA ASP A 858 -10.53 -17.18 14.74
C ASP A 858 -11.24 -18.40 14.13
N LEU A 859 -12.50 -18.19 13.79
CA LEU A 859 -13.40 -19.20 13.26
C LEU A 859 -13.83 -18.81 11.84
N ASP A 860 -13.56 -19.68 10.86
CA ASP A 860 -14.06 -19.55 9.49
C ASP A 860 -15.39 -20.29 9.31
N ILE A 861 -16.23 -19.83 8.39
CA ILE A 861 -17.52 -20.44 8.08
C ILE A 861 -17.45 -21.03 6.68
N LEU A 862 -17.47 -22.36 6.59
CA LEU A 862 -17.17 -23.11 5.36
C LEU A 862 -18.38 -23.30 4.45
N SER A 863 -19.60 -23.43 4.98
CA SER A 863 -20.82 -23.69 4.20
C SER A 863 -22.12 -23.48 5.00
N TYR A 864 -23.26 -23.41 4.31
CA TYR A 864 -24.60 -23.39 4.90
C TYR A 864 -25.58 -24.31 4.15
N ASN A 865 -26.57 -24.87 4.86
CA ASN A 865 -27.60 -25.74 4.32
C ASN A 865 -28.94 -25.41 4.99
N LEU A 866 -29.92 -24.93 4.20
CA LEU A 866 -31.28 -24.68 4.65
C LEU A 866 -32.18 -25.85 4.23
N LYS A 867 -32.89 -26.45 5.18
CA LYS A 867 -33.96 -27.41 4.89
C LYS A 867 -35.32 -26.70 4.76
N PRO A 868 -36.19 -27.14 3.82
CA PRO A 868 -37.53 -26.58 3.66
C PRO A 868 -38.36 -26.68 4.95
N SER A 869 -39.29 -25.74 5.12
CA SER A 869 -40.24 -25.71 6.24
C SER A 869 -41.04 -27.01 6.32
N ASP A 870 -41.15 -27.59 7.52
CA ASP A 870 -42.18 -28.60 7.79
C ASP A 870 -43.55 -27.91 7.79
N GLU A 871 -44.38 -28.24 6.79
CA GLU A 871 -45.71 -27.63 6.54
C GLU A 871 -46.65 -27.68 7.76
N LYS A 872 -46.34 -28.50 8.77
CA LYS A 872 -47.12 -28.60 10.02
C LYS A 872 -46.65 -27.67 11.14
N THR A 873 -45.43 -27.16 11.10
CA THR A 873 -44.81 -26.42 12.23
C THR A 873 -44.27 -25.04 11.87
N ASN A 874 -44.16 -24.69 10.58
CA ASN A 874 -43.54 -23.44 10.11
C ASN A 874 -42.13 -23.21 10.69
N GLN A 875 -41.33 -24.28 10.78
CA GLN A 875 -39.94 -24.23 11.25
C GLN A 875 -38.98 -24.52 10.11
N TYR A 876 -37.99 -23.64 9.91
CA TYR A 876 -36.87 -23.89 9.01
C TYR A 876 -35.64 -24.34 9.81
N HIS A 877 -34.84 -25.24 9.22
CA HIS A 877 -33.59 -25.69 9.84
C HIS A 877 -32.40 -25.23 9.00
N LEU A 878 -31.56 -24.36 9.55
CA LEU A 878 -30.30 -23.96 8.92
C LEU A 878 -29.14 -24.67 9.63
N SER A 879 -28.24 -25.28 8.86
CA SER A 879 -26.98 -25.83 9.38
C SER A 879 -25.81 -25.10 8.74
N THR A 880 -24.80 -24.74 9.51
CA THR A 880 -23.56 -24.13 8.99
C THR A 880 -22.33 -24.82 9.58
N SER A 881 -21.28 -24.98 8.78
CA SER A 881 -20.01 -25.54 9.27
C SER A 881 -19.06 -24.42 9.65
N VAL A 882 -18.55 -24.48 10.88
CA VAL A 882 -17.59 -23.53 11.44
C VAL A 882 -16.27 -24.25 11.69
N HIS A 883 -15.17 -23.71 11.19
CA HIS A 883 -13.85 -24.27 11.29
C HIS A 883 -12.94 -23.36 12.11
N ASN A 884 -12.30 -23.93 13.12
CA ASN A 884 -11.29 -23.22 13.89
C ASN A 884 -9.97 -23.24 13.13
N ILE A 885 -9.53 -22.08 12.64
CA ILE A 885 -8.31 -22.00 11.83
C ILE A 885 -7.04 -21.88 12.68
N LYS A 886 -7.16 -21.90 14.01
CA LYS A 886 -6.05 -21.87 14.95
C LYS A 886 -5.71 -23.25 15.47
N ASN A 887 -4.51 -23.39 16.04
CA ASN A 887 -4.06 -24.61 16.73
C ASN A 887 -4.72 -24.82 18.11
N CYS A 888 -5.49 -23.86 18.62
CA CYS A 888 -6.05 -23.86 19.97
C CYS A 888 -7.57 -24.03 20.01
N ASP A 889 -8.10 -24.51 21.13
CA ASP A 889 -9.53 -24.65 21.36
C ASP A 889 -10.24 -23.29 21.54
N SER A 890 -11.37 -23.11 20.85
CA SER A 890 -12.27 -21.96 20.99
C SER A 890 -13.42 -22.33 21.92
N LYS A 891 -13.63 -21.60 23.03
CA LYS A 891 -14.58 -21.97 24.09
C LYS A 891 -15.73 -20.97 24.26
N ASN A 892 -16.84 -21.42 24.83
CA ASN A 892 -18.03 -20.62 25.18
C ASN A 892 -18.54 -19.77 24.02
N LEU A 893 -18.73 -20.40 22.87
CA LEU A 893 -19.14 -19.75 21.64
C LEU A 893 -20.66 -19.65 21.59
N THR A 894 -21.18 -18.50 21.19
CA THR A 894 -22.59 -18.29 20.88
C THR A 894 -22.70 -17.76 19.47
N PHE A 895 -23.48 -18.44 18.65
CA PHE A 895 -23.78 -18.04 17.29
C PHE A 895 -25.19 -17.47 17.26
N LYS A 896 -25.34 -16.26 16.73
CA LYS A 896 -26.64 -15.60 16.54
C LYS A 896 -26.89 -15.37 15.07
N LEU A 897 -27.92 -15.99 14.54
CA LEU A 897 -28.39 -15.79 13.18
C LEU A 897 -29.53 -14.79 13.19
N ASN A 898 -29.32 -13.66 12.51
CA ASN A 898 -30.35 -12.66 12.25
C ASN A 898 -30.76 -12.72 10.78
N ILE A 899 -32.05 -12.92 10.52
CA ILE A 899 -32.62 -12.88 9.17
C ILE A 899 -33.37 -11.57 8.99
N VAL A 900 -32.97 -10.77 8.00
CA VAL A 900 -33.52 -9.44 7.70
C VAL A 900 -34.51 -9.55 6.53
N GLY A 901 -35.80 -9.35 6.82
CA GLY A 901 -36.86 -9.19 5.83
C GLY A 901 -37.29 -7.72 5.64
N THR A 902 -38.01 -7.42 4.55
CA THR A 902 -38.58 -6.10 4.26
C THR A 902 -39.56 -5.63 5.36
N PRO A 903 -39.70 -4.31 5.54
CA PRO A 903 -39.22 -3.63 6.75
C PRO A 903 -40.01 -4.03 8.01
N TYR A 904 -39.29 -4.23 9.12
CA TYR A 904 -39.73 -4.27 10.53
C TYR A 904 -39.85 -5.60 11.29
N LYS A 905 -39.37 -6.76 10.80
CA LYS A 905 -39.26 -7.96 11.65
C LYS A 905 -37.98 -8.76 11.43
N THR A 906 -37.14 -8.83 12.46
CA THR A 906 -35.94 -9.68 12.52
C THR A 906 -36.30 -11.01 13.16
N ILE A 907 -35.98 -12.13 12.49
CA ILE A 907 -36.02 -13.46 13.12
C ILE A 907 -34.63 -13.77 13.65
N ILE A 908 -34.54 -14.07 14.95
CA ILE A 908 -33.29 -14.39 15.64
C ILE A 908 -33.31 -15.87 16.03
N ALA A 909 -32.27 -16.60 15.64
CA ALA A 909 -32.01 -17.95 16.11
C ALA A 909 -30.62 -18.02 16.74
N GLU A 910 -30.48 -18.71 17.86
CA GLU A 910 -29.22 -18.81 18.59
C GLU A 910 -28.83 -20.28 18.80
N ASN A 911 -27.54 -20.57 18.75
CA ASN A 911 -26.97 -21.84 19.17
C ASN A 911 -25.62 -21.60 19.86
N SER A 912 -25.26 -22.42 20.84
CA SER A 912 -24.03 -22.26 21.61
C SER A 912 -23.21 -23.55 21.64
N PHE A 913 -21.89 -23.40 21.58
CA PHE A 913 -20.91 -24.47 21.70
C PHE A 913 -20.01 -24.21 22.89
N ASN A 914 -19.78 -25.25 23.71
CA ASN A 914 -18.83 -25.12 24.81
C ASN A 914 -17.39 -25.07 24.30
N ILE A 915 -17.03 -25.87 23.29
CA ILE A 915 -15.68 -25.97 22.73
C ILE A 915 -15.73 -26.34 21.24
N ILE A 916 -14.92 -25.69 20.40
CA ILE A 916 -14.48 -26.15 19.08
C ILE A 916 -12.96 -26.26 19.11
N LYS A 917 -12.41 -27.47 18.94
CA LYS A 917 -10.96 -27.69 19.06
C LYS A 917 -10.17 -26.99 17.96
N GLY A 918 -8.88 -26.75 18.21
CA GLY A 918 -7.97 -26.19 17.20
C GLY A 918 -7.93 -27.05 15.94
N HIS A 919 -8.02 -26.42 14.76
CA HIS A 919 -8.10 -27.07 13.44
C HIS A 919 -9.27 -28.04 13.23
N ASP A 920 -10.23 -28.10 14.15
CA ASP A 920 -11.45 -28.89 13.97
C ASP A 920 -12.58 -28.05 13.36
N SER A 921 -13.58 -28.75 12.82
CA SER A 921 -14.79 -28.16 12.27
C SER A 921 -16.01 -28.72 12.97
N GLU A 922 -16.94 -27.85 13.33
CA GLU A 922 -18.20 -28.22 13.96
C GLU A 922 -19.40 -27.70 13.16
N SER A 923 -20.54 -28.39 13.26
CA SER A 923 -21.78 -28.01 12.58
C SER A 923 -22.73 -27.29 13.54
N VAL A 924 -22.97 -26.00 13.32
CA VAL A 924 -23.91 -25.18 14.08
C VAL A 924 -25.30 -25.29 13.45
N HIS A 925 -26.31 -25.67 14.25
CA HIS A 925 -27.68 -25.89 13.78
C HIS A 925 -28.65 -24.84 14.36
N PHE A 926 -29.32 -24.08 13.51
CA PHE A 926 -30.35 -23.13 13.91
C PHE A 926 -31.74 -23.67 13.59
N VAL A 927 -32.66 -23.54 14.55
CA VAL A 927 -34.10 -23.73 14.34
C VAL A 927 -34.73 -22.35 14.23
N ILE A 928 -35.26 -22.04 13.05
CA ILE A 928 -35.85 -20.75 12.72
C ILE A 928 -37.37 -20.92 12.79
N ASN A 929 -37.98 -20.33 13.81
CA ASN A 929 -39.44 -20.30 13.95
C ASN A 929 -40.02 -19.18 13.11
N ASP A 930 -40.80 -19.51 12.08
CA ASP A 930 -41.47 -18.54 11.22
C ASP A 930 -43.01 -18.68 11.27
N PRO A 931 -43.65 -18.41 12.42
CA PRO A 931 -45.07 -18.67 12.61
C PRO A 931 -45.98 -17.83 11.68
N GLN A 932 -45.45 -16.78 11.05
CA GLN A 932 -46.18 -15.89 10.15
C GLN A 932 -45.86 -16.15 8.66
N ASN A 933 -45.06 -17.19 8.35
CA ASN A 933 -44.64 -17.55 7.00
C ASN A 933 -43.96 -16.38 6.25
N LEU A 934 -43.20 -15.56 6.99
CA LEU A 934 -42.51 -14.36 6.53
C LEU A 934 -41.34 -14.68 5.60
N LEU A 935 -40.83 -15.91 5.65
CA LEU A 935 -39.75 -16.38 4.79
C LEU A 935 -40.26 -16.97 3.47
N SER A 936 -41.57 -16.93 3.19
CA SER A 936 -42.14 -17.49 1.97
C SER A 936 -41.86 -16.62 0.73
N GLY A 937 -41.22 -17.20 -0.28
CA GLY A 937 -41.13 -16.67 -1.65
C GLY A 937 -40.20 -15.46 -1.90
N GLY A 938 -39.20 -15.20 -1.05
CA GLY A 938 -38.25 -14.08 -1.22
C GLY A 938 -36.80 -14.43 -0.87
N ASP A 939 -35.86 -13.57 -1.26
CA ASP A 939 -34.45 -13.67 -0.87
C ASP A 939 -34.20 -12.83 0.38
N TYR A 940 -33.53 -13.41 1.40
CA TYR A 940 -33.35 -12.75 2.70
C TYR A 940 -31.88 -12.59 3.06
N LEU A 941 -31.46 -11.37 3.39
CA LEU A 941 -30.13 -11.14 3.92
C LEU A 941 -30.05 -11.70 5.34
N CYS A 942 -29.09 -12.58 5.56
CA CYS A 942 -28.81 -13.22 6.83
C CYS A 942 -27.48 -12.74 7.36
N GLN A 943 -27.44 -12.50 8.66
CA GLN A 943 -26.28 -12.02 9.39
C GLN A 943 -25.99 -13.02 10.51
N LEU A 944 -24.92 -13.79 10.34
CA LEU A 944 -24.43 -14.70 11.37
C LEU A 944 -23.37 -13.99 12.20
N SER A 945 -23.72 -13.67 13.44
CA SER A 945 -22.81 -13.08 14.42
C SER A 945 -22.26 -14.17 15.33
N ILE A 946 -20.95 -14.18 15.53
CA ILE A 946 -20.24 -15.10 16.42
C ILE A 946 -19.84 -14.33 17.66
N TYR A 947 -20.11 -14.91 18.82
CA TYR A 947 -19.71 -14.41 20.13
C TYR A 947 -18.85 -15.47 20.81
N ALA A 948 -17.85 -15.04 21.58
CA ALA A 948 -17.14 -15.89 22.53
C ALA A 948 -17.22 -15.25 23.90
N ASN A 949 -17.61 -16.01 24.94
CA ASN A 949 -17.88 -15.48 26.28
C ASN A 949 -18.85 -14.27 26.26
N ASN A 950 -19.91 -14.34 25.43
CA ASN A 950 -20.88 -13.26 25.19
C ASN A 950 -20.32 -11.97 24.56
N ILE A 951 -19.07 -11.95 24.09
CA ILE A 951 -18.48 -10.81 23.41
C ILE A 951 -18.47 -11.06 21.90
N PHE A 952 -18.91 -10.08 21.12
CA PHE A 952 -18.97 -10.17 19.66
C PHE A 952 -17.56 -10.31 19.07
N ILE A 953 -17.36 -11.34 18.24
CA ILE A 953 -16.09 -11.64 17.57
C ILE A 953 -16.15 -11.16 16.12
N ARG A 954 -17.08 -11.68 15.34
CA ARG A 954 -17.24 -11.34 13.92
C ARG A 954 -18.66 -11.57 13.43
N LYS A 955 -18.99 -10.94 12.31
CA LYS A 955 -20.25 -11.13 11.58
C LYS A 955 -19.96 -11.55 10.14
N LYS A 956 -20.74 -12.51 9.63
CA LYS A 956 -20.74 -12.92 8.22
C LYS A 956 -22.14 -12.73 7.64
N GLU A 957 -22.21 -12.07 6.49
CA GLU A 957 -23.46 -11.88 5.77
C GLU A 957 -23.58 -12.89 4.62
N PHE A 958 -24.78 -13.42 4.42
CA PHE A 958 -25.11 -14.30 3.30
C PHE A 958 -26.61 -14.20 2.99
N THR A 959 -27.01 -14.51 1.76
CA THR A 959 -28.42 -14.47 1.36
C THR A 959 -29.03 -15.87 1.41
N LEU A 960 -30.17 -16.03 2.10
CA LEU A 960 -31.03 -17.21 1.98
C LEU A 960 -31.93 -17.04 0.76
N TYR A 961 -31.78 -17.93 -0.22
CA TYR A 961 -32.57 -17.94 -1.45
C TYR A 961 -33.71 -18.95 -1.33
N HIS A 962 -34.96 -18.52 -1.54
CA HIS A 962 -36.12 -19.38 -1.29
C HIS A 962 -36.57 -20.22 -2.51
N ASP A 963 -36.32 -19.77 -3.74
CA ASP A 963 -36.70 -20.53 -4.95
C ASP A 963 -35.72 -20.28 -6.11
N TYR A 964 -35.10 -21.35 -6.62
CA TYR A 964 -34.41 -21.32 -7.91
C TYR A 964 -35.09 -22.29 -8.88
N THR A 965 -35.11 -21.93 -10.16
CA THR A 965 -35.65 -22.77 -11.23
C THR A 965 -34.52 -23.35 -12.06
N ILE A 966 -34.67 -24.59 -12.50
CA ILE A 966 -33.79 -25.16 -13.52
C ILE A 966 -34.44 -24.92 -14.87
N ILE A 967 -33.74 -24.15 -15.70
CA ILE A 967 -34.15 -23.80 -17.06
C ILE A 967 -33.49 -24.79 -18.01
N VAL A 968 -34.26 -25.25 -18.98
CA VAL A 968 -33.80 -26.16 -20.03
C VAL A 968 -34.15 -25.55 -21.38
N ASN A 969 -33.15 -25.10 -22.14
CA ASN A 969 -33.33 -24.29 -23.35
C ASN A 969 -32.28 -24.62 -24.43
N PRO A 970 -32.62 -24.73 -25.72
CA PRO A 970 -33.98 -24.81 -26.26
C PRO A 970 -34.67 -26.12 -25.86
N ASN A 971 -35.99 -26.09 -25.72
CA ASN A 971 -36.82 -27.27 -25.52
C ASN A 971 -38.23 -27.03 -26.11
N PRO A 972 -38.58 -27.58 -27.27
CA PRO A 972 -37.89 -28.66 -28.00
C PRO A 972 -36.50 -28.28 -28.56
N SER A 973 -35.61 -29.26 -28.72
CA SER A 973 -34.26 -29.07 -29.26
C SER A 973 -33.94 -30.02 -30.42
N PHE A 974 -33.06 -29.55 -31.31
CA PHE A 974 -32.40 -30.37 -32.34
C PHE A 974 -31.22 -31.11 -31.72
N ASP A 975 -30.06 -30.51 -31.54
CA ASP A 975 -28.86 -31.28 -31.16
C ASP A 975 -28.34 -31.00 -29.75
N PHE A 976 -28.64 -29.82 -29.20
CA PHE A 976 -28.09 -29.39 -27.91
C PHE A 976 -29.16 -28.81 -27.00
N VAL A 977 -29.07 -29.17 -25.72
CA VAL A 977 -29.93 -28.62 -24.68
C VAL A 977 -29.05 -28.03 -23.60
N GLU A 978 -29.22 -26.74 -23.33
CA GLU A 978 -28.61 -26.11 -22.17
C GLU A 978 -29.49 -26.33 -20.94
N VAL A 979 -28.86 -26.73 -19.85
CA VAL A 979 -29.45 -26.86 -18.52
C VAL A 979 -28.77 -25.86 -17.61
N SER A 980 -29.51 -24.88 -17.13
CA SER A 980 -28.98 -23.82 -16.26
C SER A 980 -29.86 -23.61 -15.04
N SER A 981 -29.23 -23.23 -13.93
CA SER A 981 -29.94 -22.73 -12.77
C SER A 981 -30.21 -21.24 -12.94
N SER A 982 -31.44 -20.78 -12.63
CA SER A 982 -31.74 -19.34 -12.55
C SER A 982 -30.96 -18.65 -11.42
N ASN A 983 -30.36 -19.41 -10.51
CA ASN A 983 -29.43 -18.92 -9.50
C ASN A 983 -27.98 -19.34 -9.85
N PRO A 984 -27.06 -18.38 -10.09
CA PRO A 984 -25.68 -18.67 -10.51
C PRO A 984 -24.83 -19.33 -9.43
N LEU A 985 -25.25 -19.32 -8.17
CA LEU A 985 -24.55 -19.98 -7.06
C LEU A 985 -24.88 -21.47 -6.97
N ILE A 986 -26.05 -21.90 -7.42
CA ILE A 986 -26.46 -23.32 -7.35
C ILE A 986 -25.85 -24.10 -8.51
N LYS A 987 -24.98 -25.05 -8.17
CA LYS A 987 -24.36 -25.96 -9.13
C LYS A 987 -25.22 -27.20 -9.36
N ILE A 988 -25.23 -27.66 -10.60
CA ILE A 988 -25.80 -28.93 -11.00
C ILE A 988 -24.71 -29.99 -10.82
N ASN A 989 -25.02 -31.02 -10.04
CA ASN A 989 -24.11 -32.10 -9.68
C ASN A 989 -24.25 -33.32 -10.58
N ASN A 990 -25.45 -33.62 -11.06
CA ASN A 990 -25.71 -34.78 -11.90
C ASN A 990 -26.93 -34.56 -12.79
N ILE A 991 -26.88 -35.07 -14.03
CA ILE A 991 -28.01 -35.11 -14.95
C ILE A 991 -28.16 -36.53 -15.50
N GLN A 992 -29.37 -37.08 -15.37
CA GLN A 992 -29.79 -38.35 -15.94
C GLN A 992 -30.92 -38.14 -16.94
N ILE A 993 -30.86 -38.77 -18.13
CA ILE A 993 -31.93 -38.70 -19.13
C ILE A 993 -32.46 -40.09 -19.43
N TYR A 994 -33.78 -40.26 -19.42
CA TYR A 994 -34.49 -41.51 -19.69
C TYR A 994 -35.43 -41.35 -20.89
N ASN A 995 -35.59 -42.39 -21.70
CA ASN A 995 -36.64 -42.42 -22.72
C ASN A 995 -38.04 -42.70 -22.10
N THR A 996 -39.10 -42.66 -22.90
CA THR A 996 -40.48 -42.89 -22.43
C THR A 996 -40.74 -44.29 -21.89
N GLN A 997 -39.88 -45.27 -22.20
CA GLN A 997 -39.91 -46.62 -21.62
C GLN A 997 -39.13 -46.72 -20.29
N GLY A 998 -38.55 -45.61 -19.80
CA GLY A 998 -37.78 -45.59 -18.55
C GLY A 998 -36.33 -46.10 -18.69
N ILE A 999 -35.83 -46.28 -19.91
CA ILE A 999 -34.45 -46.72 -20.15
C ILE A 999 -33.52 -45.50 -20.13
N LEU A 1000 -32.50 -45.55 -19.27
CA LEU A 1000 -31.47 -44.53 -19.14
C LEU A 1000 -30.68 -44.39 -20.45
N GLN A 1001 -30.55 -43.15 -20.94
CA GLN A 1001 -29.83 -42.76 -22.15
C GLN A 1001 -28.54 -41.99 -21.83
N LEU A 1002 -28.52 -41.25 -20.72
CA LEU A 1002 -27.39 -40.43 -20.28
C LEU A 1002 -27.36 -40.38 -18.75
N ASP A 1003 -26.17 -40.46 -18.16
CA ASP A 1003 -25.90 -40.20 -16.75
C ASP A 1003 -24.51 -39.57 -16.63
N GLN A 1004 -24.45 -38.29 -16.24
CA GLN A 1004 -23.21 -37.52 -16.17
C GLN A 1004 -23.18 -36.62 -14.93
N ASN A 1005 -22.01 -36.52 -14.31
CA ASN A 1005 -21.76 -35.65 -13.15
C ASN A 1005 -21.14 -34.32 -13.59
N PHE A 1006 -21.51 -33.26 -12.90
CA PHE A 1006 -21.09 -31.89 -13.15
C PHE A 1006 -20.78 -31.17 -11.83
N ASN A 1007 -20.26 -29.96 -11.93
CA ASN A 1007 -20.08 -29.03 -10.81
C ASN A 1007 -20.12 -27.58 -11.32
N GLN A 1008 -21.14 -27.30 -12.14
CA GLN A 1008 -21.31 -26.04 -12.89
C GLN A 1008 -22.76 -25.58 -12.76
N ASN A 1009 -23.01 -24.28 -12.87
CA ASN A 1009 -24.34 -23.68 -12.81
C ASN A 1009 -25.08 -23.67 -14.18
N GLN A 1010 -24.35 -23.92 -15.28
CA GLN A 1010 -24.84 -23.97 -16.65
C GLN A 1010 -24.10 -25.07 -17.40
N ILE A 1011 -24.83 -25.96 -18.07
CA ILE A 1011 -24.32 -27.16 -18.73
C ILE A 1011 -24.95 -27.27 -20.12
N LEU A 1012 -24.13 -27.36 -21.16
CA LEU A 1012 -24.60 -27.68 -22.52
C LEU A 1012 -24.49 -29.19 -22.76
N LEU A 1013 -25.63 -29.85 -22.99
CA LEU A 1013 -25.71 -31.29 -23.27
C LEU A 1013 -25.90 -31.55 -24.77
N ASP A 1014 -25.11 -32.46 -25.31
CA ASP A 1014 -25.30 -33.00 -26.67
C ASP A 1014 -26.30 -34.17 -26.64
N ILE A 1015 -27.42 -34.00 -27.34
CA ILE A 1015 -28.47 -35.01 -27.52
C ILE A 1015 -28.65 -35.42 -28.99
N SER A 1016 -27.70 -35.08 -29.87
CA SER A 1016 -27.75 -35.37 -31.31
C SER A 1016 -27.89 -36.86 -31.62
N SER A 1017 -27.31 -37.72 -30.76
CA SER A 1017 -27.39 -39.18 -30.88
C SER A 1017 -28.75 -39.78 -30.48
N PHE A 1018 -29.65 -38.98 -29.89
CA PHE A 1018 -30.93 -39.47 -29.41
C PHE A 1018 -31.94 -39.54 -30.56
N LYS A 1019 -32.82 -40.56 -30.53
CA LYS A 1019 -33.93 -40.65 -31.49
C LYS A 1019 -34.93 -39.53 -31.25
N GLN A 1020 -35.65 -39.11 -32.29
CA GLN A 1020 -36.75 -38.16 -32.15
C GLN A 1020 -37.79 -38.68 -31.14
N GLY A 1021 -38.17 -37.85 -30.18
CA GLY A 1021 -39.09 -38.26 -29.12
C GLY A 1021 -39.04 -37.42 -27.85
N LEU A 1022 -39.89 -37.80 -26.89
CA LEU A 1022 -39.93 -37.22 -25.55
C LEU A 1022 -38.97 -37.99 -24.62
N TYR A 1023 -38.25 -37.27 -23.78
CA TYR A 1023 -37.37 -37.82 -22.76
C TYR A 1023 -37.65 -37.18 -21.39
N ILE A 1024 -37.34 -37.91 -20.33
CA ILE A 1024 -37.43 -37.46 -18.94
C ILE A 1024 -36.01 -37.19 -18.43
N MET A 1025 -35.73 -35.95 -18.06
CA MET A 1025 -34.46 -35.52 -17.50
C MET A 1025 -34.59 -35.36 -15.98
N LYS A 1026 -33.78 -36.09 -15.21
CA LYS A 1026 -33.61 -35.90 -13.77
C LYS A 1026 -32.32 -35.13 -13.52
N ILE A 1027 -32.39 -34.11 -12.68
CA ILE A 1027 -31.29 -33.19 -12.40
C ILE A 1027 -31.10 -33.15 -10.90
N LYS A 1028 -29.89 -33.44 -10.43
CA LYS A 1028 -29.51 -33.33 -9.03
C LYS A 1028 -28.60 -32.12 -8.85
N SER A 1029 -28.97 -31.19 -7.99
CA SER A 1029 -28.18 -30.00 -7.65
C SER A 1029 -27.34 -30.20 -6.38
N GLU A 1030 -26.46 -29.25 -6.08
CA GLU A 1030 -25.54 -29.29 -4.93
C GLU A 1030 -26.24 -29.31 -3.57
N ASN A 1031 -27.45 -28.76 -3.48
CA ASN A 1031 -28.32 -28.86 -2.29
C ASN A 1031 -29.01 -30.24 -2.17
N SER A 1032 -28.65 -31.21 -3.02
CA SER A 1032 -29.23 -32.56 -3.10
C SER A 1032 -30.70 -32.63 -3.52
N GLU A 1033 -31.26 -31.54 -4.06
CA GLU A 1033 -32.60 -31.53 -4.64
C GLU A 1033 -32.61 -32.25 -6.00
N ILE A 1034 -33.68 -33.00 -6.29
CA ILE A 1034 -33.86 -33.70 -7.56
C ILE A 1034 -35.04 -33.09 -8.31
N ARG A 1035 -34.77 -32.41 -9.42
CA ARG A 1035 -35.80 -31.90 -10.34
C ARG A 1035 -35.99 -32.88 -11.50
N THR A 1036 -37.24 -33.08 -11.92
CA THR A 1036 -37.57 -33.92 -13.08
C THR A 1036 -38.29 -33.08 -14.13
N LEU A 1037 -37.70 -32.98 -15.32
CA LEU A 1037 -38.17 -32.17 -16.44
C LEU A 1037 -38.39 -33.05 -17.68
N LYS A 1038 -39.24 -32.57 -18.59
CA LYS A 1038 -39.48 -33.20 -19.89
C LYS A 1038 -38.67 -32.47 -20.95
N ILE A 1039 -37.89 -33.20 -21.76
CA ILE A 1039 -37.23 -32.63 -22.94
C ILE A 1039 -37.74 -33.29 -24.22
N ILE A 1040 -37.87 -32.52 -25.29
CA ILE A 1040 -38.37 -33.00 -26.58
C ILE A 1040 -37.26 -32.86 -27.62
N LYS A 1041 -36.81 -34.00 -28.18
CA LYS A 1041 -35.89 -34.06 -29.32
C LYS A 1041 -36.70 -34.02 -30.61
N ILE A 1042 -36.45 -33.01 -31.45
CA ILE A 1042 -37.05 -32.85 -32.78
C ILE A 1042 -36.01 -33.11 -33.89
N SER A 1043 -36.51 -33.35 -35.10
CA SER A 1043 -35.72 -33.71 -36.29
C SER A 1043 -34.95 -32.52 -36.86
#